data_AF-A0A9W9T9C2-F1
#
_entry.id   AF-A0A9W9T9C2-F1
#
_cell.length_a   1.000
_cell.length_b   1.000
_cell.length_c   1.000
_cell.angle_alpha   90.00
_cell.angle_beta   90.00
_cell.angle_gamma   90.00
#
_symmetry.space_group_name_H-M   'P 1'
#
loop_
_entity.id
_entity.type
_entity.pdbx_description
1 polymer ?
#
loop_
_entity_poly.entity_id
_entity_poly.type
_entity_poly.pdbx_seq_one_letter_code
_entity_poly.pdbx_strand_id
1 'polypeptide(L)'
;MKPSWLGWSLLSLLVAPALGAPSDASSDQESGDTLVKRGTRGVDPDTPTIFNDIEVPPLRQLTPENFEEVTKDGYWMIKHYSPSCPHCRTAAPMYQTLYEYYYTSNPLFLSGLKPDELASLDSFTGYYNLHFGSVNCLAFGDFCKKLNVEFFPAWAFYDMGVQNGPPVGAKTMSEIGALIEAKLETIKPGSRPSQGVQIPKVGAKSMEMTAKPEVVKPGAKTAVEKQSIETAELEGVSPESVKAKLQGRPANPQGVSIPLTAESFQSLVTTTHDPWIIKFYVPWCHHCQALAPNWNSMAKEMKDTLNVGEVNCEIEKRLCEDARVNAYPTIYFFRGGERVEYTGLRGLGDLIAYTNKAVGVGSSIQDVDATTFKQLETTEEVLFLYLYDHATTSEDFEAMNRLTLSLVGHARIVKSDSAALSERFKISTWPRLLVVRDGRPNYYNALAPKDMRDFRQILSWMQTVWLPIVPELTASNAQEIMDGKFVVLGLLSRRRSDDFKQSKRELKEAALEWMDKQVQLFRLERAELRDSKQLRIEEADDRNDQRALRAAKNMRITIREDDKKQVAFAWADGDFWERWLRTTYGIDVETGDRVIINDQDNRRYWDTASSGAPIMASRTSILETIPLVVASPSKLSPKSTIGTFETILFFARSLLGSHPILFFIILGAVVAVATVFGRGRLRRSSARGGIIGNTTTNNGGFFHLDGKEGFLNGGSTDKVD
;
A
#
# COMPACT_ATOMS: atom_id res chain seq x y z
N MET A 1 -63.03 -55.39 -30.76
CA MET A 1 -63.94 -54.70 -29.81
C MET A 1 -63.15 -53.59 -29.10
N LYS A 2 -63.80 -52.54 -28.59
CA LYS A 2 -63.21 -51.50 -27.70
C LYS A 2 -63.46 -51.88 -26.22
N PRO A 3 -62.94 -51.19 -25.17
CA PRO A 3 -62.03 -50.02 -25.11
C PRO A 3 -60.71 -50.42 -24.37
N SER A 4 -59.98 -49.69 -23.50
CA SER A 4 -60.03 -48.31 -22.93
C SER A 4 -58.67 -47.94 -22.25
N TRP A 5 -58.14 -46.73 -22.52
CA TRP A 5 -57.34 -45.87 -21.60
C TRP A 5 -55.96 -46.42 -21.14
N LEU A 6 -54.96 -45.62 -20.75
CA LEU A 6 -54.80 -44.15 -20.66
C LEU A 6 -53.31 -43.80 -20.95
N GLY A 7 -53.00 -42.53 -21.14
CA GLY A 7 -51.64 -41.98 -21.15
C GLY A 7 -51.69 -40.46 -21.16
N TRP A 8 -50.54 -39.79 -21.20
CA TRP A 8 -50.28 -38.51 -21.88
C TRP A 8 -48.81 -38.11 -21.71
N SER A 9 -48.32 -37.22 -22.57
CA SER A 9 -46.96 -36.69 -22.59
C SER A 9 -47.00 -35.17 -22.66
N LEU A 10 -45.85 -34.49 -22.48
CA LEU A 10 -45.34 -33.55 -23.50
C LEU A 10 -43.92 -33.04 -23.17
N LEU A 11 -43.33 -32.37 -24.15
CA LEU A 11 -41.97 -31.85 -24.17
C LEU A 11 -41.95 -30.47 -24.87
N SER A 12 -41.44 -29.43 -24.21
CA SER A 12 -41.17 -28.05 -24.73
C SER A 12 -40.68 -27.18 -23.55
N LEU A 13 -39.90 -26.10 -23.70
CA LEU A 13 -39.34 -25.39 -24.86
C LEU A 13 -37.89 -24.93 -24.56
N LEU A 14 -37.13 -24.58 -25.60
CA LEU A 14 -35.93 -23.73 -25.56
C LEU A 14 -36.24 -22.42 -26.32
N VAL A 15 -35.55 -21.30 -26.05
CA VAL A 15 -35.13 -20.27 -27.03
C VAL A 15 -34.35 -19.10 -26.39
N ALA A 16 -33.43 -18.52 -27.16
CA ALA A 16 -32.78 -17.20 -27.10
C ALA A 16 -32.46 -16.79 -28.58
N PRO A 17 -32.04 -15.54 -28.97
CA PRO A 17 -31.35 -14.50 -28.18
C PRO A 17 -31.63 -12.99 -28.50
N ALA A 18 -31.03 -12.11 -27.68
CA ALA A 18 -30.42 -10.78 -27.93
C ALA A 18 -30.96 -9.74 -28.95
N LEU A 19 -31.26 -8.51 -28.47
CA LEU A 19 -30.56 -7.22 -28.77
C LEU A 19 -31.39 -5.99 -28.30
N GLY A 20 -30.74 -4.92 -27.82
CA GLY A 20 -31.35 -3.58 -27.64
C GLY A 20 -31.06 -2.85 -26.31
N ALA A 21 -30.79 -1.54 -26.38
CA ALA A 21 -30.67 -0.56 -25.30
C ALA A 21 -31.34 0.77 -25.79
N PRO A 22 -31.57 1.84 -25.00
CA PRO A 22 -31.01 2.19 -23.67
C PRO A 22 -32.05 2.78 -22.66
N SER A 23 -31.60 3.77 -21.84
CA SER A 23 -32.31 4.77 -21.00
C SER A 23 -32.79 4.42 -19.58
N ASP A 24 -32.08 5.01 -18.60
CA ASP A 24 -32.52 5.88 -17.48
C ASP A 24 -33.58 5.48 -16.42
N ALA A 25 -33.45 6.19 -15.28
CA ALA A 25 -34.44 6.47 -14.22
C ALA A 25 -34.72 5.41 -13.12
N SER A 26 -34.03 5.58 -11.99
CA SER A 26 -34.57 5.63 -10.61
C SER A 26 -35.79 4.80 -10.18
N SER A 27 -35.63 3.99 -9.12
CA SER A 27 -36.38 4.15 -7.87
C SER A 27 -35.83 3.26 -6.74
N ASP A 28 -35.66 3.81 -5.54
CA ASP A 28 -35.39 3.05 -4.32
C ASP A 28 -36.60 2.20 -3.89
N GLN A 29 -36.36 1.07 -3.20
CA GLN A 29 -37.27 0.68 -2.12
C GLN A 29 -36.57 -0.14 -1.02
N GLU A 30 -36.85 0.23 0.22
CA GLU A 30 -36.31 -0.40 1.43
C GLU A 30 -37.03 -1.71 1.78
N SER A 31 -36.32 -2.61 2.48
CA SER A 31 -36.95 -3.60 3.37
C SER A 31 -36.15 -3.67 4.67
N GLY A 32 -36.47 -2.79 5.62
CA GLY A 32 -35.86 -2.79 6.95
C GLY A 32 -36.47 -3.84 7.88
N ASP A 33 -35.77 -4.15 8.96
CA ASP A 33 -36.35 -4.75 10.17
C ASP A 33 -35.95 -3.88 11.37
N THR A 34 -36.92 -3.47 12.18
CA THR A 34 -36.73 -2.39 13.17
C THR A 34 -37.23 -2.79 14.56
N LEU A 35 -36.32 -2.76 15.54
CA LEU A 35 -36.68 -2.72 16.95
C LEU A 35 -36.46 -1.32 17.53
N VAL A 36 -37.50 -0.83 18.22
CA VAL A 36 -37.82 0.57 18.51
C VAL A 36 -38.63 0.57 19.81
N LYS A 37 -38.47 1.45 20.82
CA LYS A 37 -37.55 2.56 21.16
C LYS A 37 -37.72 2.83 22.67
N ARG A 38 -36.71 3.40 23.35
CA ARG A 38 -36.82 4.61 24.22
C ARG A 38 -35.59 4.81 25.11
N GLY A 39 -35.04 6.03 25.15
CA GLY A 39 -33.96 6.37 26.07
C GLY A 39 -33.31 7.74 25.84
N THR A 40 -34.09 8.83 25.87
CA THR A 40 -33.64 10.25 25.69
C THR A 40 -32.96 10.62 24.37
N ARG A 41 -33.09 11.89 23.95
CA ARG A 41 -32.21 12.46 22.92
C ARG A 41 -30.87 12.82 23.60
N GLY A 42 -29.85 11.99 23.40
CA GLY A 42 -28.47 12.44 23.54
C GLY A 42 -28.10 13.33 22.35
N VAL A 43 -27.12 14.22 22.54
CA VAL A 43 -26.32 14.75 21.43
C VAL A 43 -25.22 13.73 21.19
N ASP A 44 -24.98 13.36 19.92
CA ASP A 44 -23.94 12.40 19.59
C ASP A 44 -22.55 12.99 19.91
N PRO A 45 -21.72 12.29 20.71
CA PRO A 45 -20.56 12.89 21.39
C PRO A 45 -19.44 13.32 20.44
N ASP A 46 -19.46 12.82 19.21
CA ASP A 46 -18.44 13.05 18.18
C ASP A 46 -18.88 14.12 17.15
N THR A 47 -20.01 14.80 17.38
CA THR A 47 -20.47 15.91 16.53
C THR A 47 -19.84 17.25 16.96
N PRO A 48 -19.37 18.09 16.01
CA PRO A 48 -18.97 19.47 16.31
C PRO A 48 -20.14 20.28 16.88
N THR A 49 -19.85 21.19 17.80
CA THR A 49 -20.81 22.14 18.35
C THR A 49 -20.55 23.55 17.80
N ILE A 50 -21.54 24.44 17.90
CA ILE A 50 -21.41 25.83 17.42
C ILE A 50 -21.67 26.77 18.59
N PHE A 51 -20.69 27.65 18.85
CA PHE A 51 -20.76 28.68 19.89
C PHE A 51 -20.18 29.99 19.33
N ASN A 52 -20.86 31.13 19.56
CA ASN A 52 -20.49 32.43 18.96
C ASN A 52 -20.29 32.35 17.42
N ASP A 53 -21.10 31.53 16.74
CA ASP A 53 -21.03 31.22 15.31
C ASP A 53 -19.69 30.62 14.82
N ILE A 54 -18.86 30.13 15.74
CA ILE A 54 -17.61 29.38 15.49
C ILE A 54 -17.88 27.89 15.74
N GLU A 55 -17.34 27.03 14.87
CA GLU A 55 -17.36 25.58 15.07
C GLU A 55 -16.32 25.15 16.13
N VAL A 56 -16.79 24.44 17.15
CA VAL A 56 -16.01 23.89 18.25
C VAL A 56 -15.94 22.36 18.06
N PRO A 57 -14.75 21.76 17.92
CA PRO A 57 -14.63 20.32 17.71
C PRO A 57 -15.05 19.52 18.96
N PRO A 58 -15.46 18.24 18.86
CA PRO A 58 -15.91 17.44 19.99
C PRO A 58 -14.83 17.28 21.08
N LEU A 59 -15.26 17.16 22.34
CA LEU A 59 -14.36 17.00 23.50
C LEU A 59 -13.49 15.73 23.38
N ARG A 60 -12.18 15.89 23.43
CA ARG A 60 -11.24 14.77 23.26
C ARG A 60 -11.41 13.71 24.35
N GLN A 61 -11.73 12.49 23.93
CA GLN A 61 -11.80 11.32 24.83
C GLN A 61 -10.40 10.75 25.05
N LEU A 62 -10.02 10.55 26.30
CA LEU A 62 -8.70 10.06 26.71
C LEU A 62 -8.81 8.67 27.32
N THR A 63 -7.91 7.78 26.88
CA THR A 63 -7.81 6.37 27.26
C THR A 63 -6.44 6.11 27.90
N PRO A 64 -6.24 5.03 28.66
CA PRO A 64 -4.95 4.72 29.27
C PRO A 64 -3.80 4.57 28.27
N GLU A 65 -4.11 4.29 27.00
CA GLU A 65 -3.16 4.13 25.90
C GLU A 65 -2.71 5.48 25.31
N ASN A 66 -3.62 6.45 25.20
CA ASN A 66 -3.32 7.75 24.57
C ASN A 66 -3.00 8.87 25.58
N PHE A 67 -3.29 8.69 26.87
CA PHE A 67 -3.21 9.74 27.87
C PHE A 67 -1.80 10.34 27.99
N GLU A 68 -0.76 9.51 28.11
CA GLU A 68 0.62 9.98 28.29
C GLU A 68 1.18 10.66 27.03
N GLU A 69 0.80 10.21 25.82
CA GLU A 69 1.19 10.88 24.57
C GLU A 69 0.49 12.23 24.41
N VAL A 70 -0.83 12.28 24.66
CA VAL A 70 -1.66 13.46 24.40
C VAL A 70 -1.46 14.56 25.44
N THR A 71 -1.33 14.21 26.73
CA THR A 71 -1.21 15.20 27.81
C THR A 71 0.18 15.81 27.95
N LYS A 72 1.19 15.23 27.31
CA LYS A 72 2.60 15.67 27.33
C LYS A 72 2.83 17.02 26.66
N ASP A 73 2.02 17.40 25.67
CA ASP A 73 2.07 18.71 25.04
C ASP A 73 0.95 19.62 25.58
N GLY A 74 1.33 20.82 26.01
CA GLY A 74 0.44 21.82 26.57
C GLY A 74 -0.05 21.57 28.00
N TYR A 75 -1.05 22.37 28.36
CA TYR A 75 -1.81 22.30 29.59
C TYR A 75 -3.15 21.63 29.29
N TRP A 76 -3.61 20.74 30.16
CA TRP A 76 -4.85 19.99 29.98
C TRP A 76 -5.76 20.11 31.18
N MET A 77 -7.01 20.51 30.96
CA MET A 77 -8.08 20.39 31.96
C MET A 77 -8.91 19.14 31.66
N ILE A 78 -8.85 18.12 32.52
CA ILE A 78 -9.45 16.81 32.26
C ILE A 78 -10.65 16.56 33.19
N LYS A 79 -11.81 16.27 32.59
CA LYS A 79 -13.03 15.80 33.25
C LYS A 79 -12.97 14.29 33.47
N HIS A 80 -12.80 13.86 34.71
CA HIS A 80 -12.93 12.47 35.12
C HIS A 80 -14.38 12.17 35.51
N TYR A 81 -15.03 11.23 34.84
CA TYR A 81 -16.47 10.99 35.00
C TYR A 81 -16.86 9.51 34.86
N SER A 82 -18.07 9.19 35.30
CA SER A 82 -18.73 7.89 35.08
C SER A 82 -20.10 8.13 34.44
N PRO A 83 -20.43 7.51 33.29
CA PRO A 83 -21.74 7.65 32.63
C PRO A 83 -22.93 7.34 33.55
N SER A 84 -22.77 6.36 34.43
CA SER A 84 -23.82 5.94 35.38
C SER A 84 -24.06 6.98 36.49
N CYS A 85 -23.05 7.78 36.85
CA CYS A 85 -23.14 8.74 37.96
C CYS A 85 -24.15 9.87 37.64
N PRO A 86 -25.17 10.10 38.50
CA PRO A 86 -26.12 11.20 38.32
C PRO A 86 -25.44 12.58 38.28
N HIS A 87 -24.48 12.83 39.18
CA HIS A 87 -23.76 14.11 39.26
C HIS A 87 -22.89 14.37 38.03
N CYS A 88 -22.34 13.32 37.41
CA CYS A 88 -21.63 13.45 36.13
C CYS A 88 -22.56 13.87 35.00
N ARG A 89 -23.77 13.30 34.95
CA ARG A 89 -24.78 13.65 33.93
C ARG A 89 -25.30 15.08 34.08
N THR A 90 -25.41 15.61 35.31
CA THR A 90 -25.75 17.03 35.52
C THR A 90 -24.58 17.99 35.23
N ALA A 91 -23.34 17.56 35.44
CA ALA A 91 -22.14 18.38 35.19
C ALA A 91 -21.64 18.34 33.72
N ALA A 92 -22.06 17.34 32.94
CA ALA A 92 -21.68 17.20 31.53
C ALA A 92 -21.95 18.46 30.66
N PRO A 93 -23.18 19.05 30.64
CA PRO A 93 -23.44 20.24 29.84
C PRO A 93 -22.69 21.48 30.37
N MET A 94 -22.44 21.56 31.68
CA MET A 94 -21.68 22.66 32.29
C MET A 94 -20.23 22.70 31.76
N TYR A 95 -19.56 21.56 31.76
CA TYR A 95 -18.20 21.43 31.23
C TYR A 95 -18.15 21.63 29.70
N GLN A 96 -19.17 21.16 28.97
CA GLN A 96 -19.29 21.40 27.53
C GLN A 96 -19.37 22.91 27.22
N THR A 97 -20.24 23.66 27.89
CA THR A 97 -20.38 25.11 27.68
C THR A 97 -19.12 25.88 28.08
N LEU A 98 -18.37 25.43 29.10
CA LEU A 98 -17.08 26.03 29.46
C LEU A 98 -16.04 25.82 28.36
N TYR A 99 -15.94 24.61 27.83
CA TYR A 99 -15.04 24.30 26.73
C TYR A 99 -15.36 25.14 25.48
N GLU A 100 -16.64 25.17 25.08
CA GLU A 100 -17.13 26.01 23.97
C GLU A 100 -16.80 27.49 24.16
N TYR A 101 -17.06 28.02 25.36
CA TYR A 101 -16.74 29.41 25.71
C TYR A 101 -15.25 29.73 25.66
N TYR A 102 -14.40 28.89 26.28
CA TYR A 102 -12.97 29.16 26.33
C TYR A 102 -12.33 29.01 24.94
N TYR A 103 -12.66 27.95 24.20
CA TYR A 103 -12.18 27.72 22.83
C TYR A 103 -12.47 28.91 21.89
N THR A 104 -13.61 29.58 22.09
CA THR A 104 -14.04 30.76 21.32
C THR A 104 -13.72 32.11 21.98
N SER A 105 -12.96 32.14 23.09
CA SER A 105 -12.60 33.38 23.79
C SER A 105 -11.27 33.95 23.32
N ASN A 106 -11.29 35.12 22.68
CA ASN A 106 -10.08 35.78 22.20
C ASN A 106 -9.21 36.30 23.37
N PRO A 107 -7.87 36.19 23.30
CA PRO A 107 -6.97 36.88 24.23
C PRO A 107 -7.05 38.40 24.00
N LEU A 108 -7.25 39.17 25.07
CA LEU A 108 -7.48 40.62 24.98
C LEU A 108 -6.17 41.42 24.92
N PHE A 109 -5.50 41.47 23.77
CA PHE A 109 -4.68 42.62 23.32
C PHE A 109 -4.07 42.38 21.92
N LEU A 110 -4.65 42.93 20.84
CA LEU A 110 -3.98 43.01 19.52
C LEU A 110 -4.52 44.11 18.57
N SER A 111 -5.05 45.20 19.13
CA SER A 111 -5.62 46.33 18.37
C SER A 111 -4.55 47.19 17.65
N GLY A 112 -3.90 46.66 16.62
CA GLY A 112 -2.92 47.44 15.85
C GLY A 112 -2.08 46.74 14.77
N LEU A 113 -2.28 45.44 14.49
CA LEU A 113 -1.49 44.69 13.49
C LEU A 113 -2.32 44.29 12.25
N LYS A 114 -1.62 43.96 11.15
CA LYS A 114 -2.24 43.65 9.85
C LYS A 114 -2.64 42.15 9.74
N PRO A 115 -3.61 41.79 8.89
CA PRO A 115 -4.22 40.45 8.93
C PRO A 115 -3.30 39.30 8.50
N ASP A 116 -2.31 39.56 7.64
CA ASP A 116 -1.67 38.54 6.82
C ASP A 116 -0.64 37.64 7.55
N GLU A 117 -0.37 37.90 8.84
CA GLU A 117 0.57 37.13 9.68
C GLU A 117 -0.08 36.47 10.93
N LEU A 118 -1.38 36.70 11.19
CA LEU A 118 -2.01 36.39 12.49
C LEU A 118 -2.69 35.00 12.59
N ALA A 119 -2.95 34.34 11.46
CA ALA A 119 -3.88 33.21 11.35
C ALA A 119 -3.57 31.93 12.17
N SER A 120 -2.43 31.84 12.86
CA SER A 120 -2.07 30.71 13.73
C SER A 120 -1.81 31.07 15.20
N LEU A 121 -2.03 32.33 15.60
CA LEU A 121 -1.78 32.81 16.97
C LEU A 121 -3.05 33.37 17.67
N ASP A 122 -4.11 33.65 16.91
CA ASP A 122 -5.33 34.28 17.42
C ASP A 122 -6.27 33.34 18.20
N SER A 123 -6.09 32.01 18.11
CA SER A 123 -6.95 31.04 18.81
C SER A 123 -6.58 30.88 20.28
N PHE A 124 -7.59 30.68 21.15
CA PHE A 124 -7.37 30.45 22.58
C PHE A 124 -6.41 29.30 22.87
N THR A 125 -6.58 28.19 22.14
CA THR A 125 -5.72 27.00 22.25
C THR A 125 -4.30 27.28 21.73
N GLY A 126 -4.11 28.13 20.72
CA GLY A 126 -2.78 28.55 20.27
C GLY A 126 -2.08 29.47 21.27
N TYR A 127 -2.79 30.46 21.82
CA TYR A 127 -2.21 31.49 22.70
C TYR A 127 -1.85 30.96 24.11
N TYR A 128 -2.72 30.13 24.70
CA TYR A 128 -2.53 29.58 26.05
C TYR A 128 -1.97 28.15 26.07
N ASN A 129 -2.00 27.42 24.96
CA ASN A 129 -1.75 25.97 24.90
C ASN A 129 -2.58 25.19 25.95
N LEU A 130 -3.82 25.63 26.23
CA LEU A 130 -4.74 25.00 27.18
C LEU A 130 -5.84 24.23 26.44
N HIS A 131 -5.89 22.92 26.68
CA HIS A 131 -6.81 21.97 26.04
C HIS A 131 -7.81 21.37 27.04
N PHE A 132 -8.91 20.84 26.52
CA PHE A 132 -9.97 20.20 27.29
C PHE A 132 -10.14 18.74 26.86
N GLY A 133 -10.36 17.85 27.82
CA GLY A 133 -10.50 16.41 27.55
C GLY A 133 -11.29 15.67 28.63
N SER A 134 -11.62 14.41 28.38
CA SER A 134 -12.37 13.62 29.36
C SER A 134 -12.01 12.14 29.40
N VAL A 135 -12.04 11.58 30.61
CA VAL A 135 -11.70 10.18 30.91
C VAL A 135 -12.93 9.49 31.49
N ASN A 136 -13.32 8.37 30.87
CA ASN A 136 -14.42 7.53 31.34
C ASN A 136 -13.92 6.54 32.40
N CYS A 137 -14.01 6.92 33.67
CA CYS A 137 -13.59 6.11 34.82
C CYS A 137 -14.49 4.91 35.12
N LEU A 138 -15.61 4.73 34.42
CA LEU A 138 -16.38 3.48 34.46
C LEU A 138 -15.75 2.41 33.57
N ALA A 139 -15.15 2.81 32.43
CA ALA A 139 -14.39 1.92 31.56
C ALA A 139 -12.95 1.72 32.09
N PHE A 140 -12.32 2.78 32.60
CA PHE A 140 -10.91 2.80 32.97
C PHE A 140 -10.70 2.99 34.48
N GLY A 141 -11.41 2.19 35.29
CA GLY A 141 -11.44 2.35 36.75
C GLY A 141 -10.06 2.31 37.42
N ASP A 142 -9.20 1.36 37.06
CA ASP A 142 -7.85 1.24 37.64
C ASP A 142 -6.89 2.33 37.17
N PHE A 143 -7.16 2.96 36.02
CA PHE A 143 -6.42 4.13 35.56
C PHE A 143 -6.78 5.37 36.38
N CYS A 144 -8.07 5.63 36.61
CA CYS A 144 -8.50 6.75 37.45
C CYS A 144 -8.08 6.59 38.93
N LYS A 145 -7.91 5.37 39.44
CA LYS A 145 -7.27 5.12 40.75
C LYS A 145 -5.81 5.58 40.78
N LYS A 146 -5.02 5.31 39.73
CA LYS A 146 -3.61 5.78 39.63
C LYS A 146 -3.51 7.31 39.61
N LEU A 147 -4.52 7.99 39.05
CA LEU A 147 -4.64 9.45 39.04
C LEU A 147 -5.23 10.05 40.35
N ASN A 148 -5.37 9.24 41.41
CA ASN A 148 -5.94 9.63 42.70
C ASN A 148 -7.34 10.26 42.60
N VAL A 149 -8.18 9.78 41.68
CA VAL A 149 -9.55 10.27 41.50
C VAL A 149 -10.53 9.51 42.40
N GLU A 150 -10.79 10.08 43.57
CA GLU A 150 -11.64 9.46 44.61
C GLU A 150 -13.15 9.66 44.41
N PHE A 151 -13.57 10.64 43.61
CA PHE A 151 -14.96 11.03 43.42
C PHE A 151 -15.26 11.43 41.97
N PHE A 152 -16.55 11.46 41.59
CA PHE A 152 -16.99 11.81 40.23
C PHE A 152 -18.21 12.75 40.23
N PRO A 153 -18.24 13.82 39.42
CA PRO A 153 -17.17 14.27 38.53
C PRO A 153 -16.00 14.88 39.30
N ALA A 154 -14.80 14.78 38.72
CA ALA A 154 -13.62 15.48 39.22
C ALA A 154 -12.88 16.19 38.09
N TRP A 155 -12.37 17.38 38.40
CA TRP A 155 -11.60 18.23 37.48
C TRP A 155 -10.13 18.19 37.90
N ALA A 156 -9.24 17.82 37.00
CA ALA A 156 -7.80 17.84 37.27
C ALA A 156 -7.06 18.56 36.14
N PHE A 157 -6.06 19.36 36.51
CA PHE A 157 -5.15 20.01 35.57
C PHE A 157 -3.88 19.18 35.41
N TYR A 158 -3.36 19.10 34.19
CA TYR A 158 -2.09 18.45 33.86
C TYR A 158 -1.22 19.42 33.08
N ASP A 159 0.03 19.54 33.50
CA ASP A 159 1.03 20.41 32.91
C ASP A 159 2.10 19.50 32.29
N MET A 160 2.14 19.40 30.95
CA MET A 160 3.07 18.51 30.23
C MET A 160 3.03 17.05 30.75
N GLY A 161 1.82 16.54 30.97
CA GLY A 161 1.54 15.18 31.47
C GLY A 161 1.57 15.03 33.00
N VAL A 162 2.11 16.00 33.74
CA VAL A 162 2.19 15.93 35.22
C VAL A 162 0.96 16.58 35.86
N GLN A 163 0.28 15.86 36.75
CA GLN A 163 -0.92 16.37 37.42
C GLN A 163 -0.59 17.52 38.38
N ASN A 164 -1.15 18.70 38.13
CA ASN A 164 -0.99 19.89 38.96
C ASN A 164 -2.11 19.96 40.02
N GLY A 165 -1.83 19.34 41.18
CA GLY A 165 -2.71 19.34 42.35
C GLY A 165 -3.67 18.13 42.45
N PRO A 166 -4.35 17.97 43.60
CA PRO A 166 -5.39 16.96 43.76
C PRO A 166 -6.59 17.28 42.86
N PRO A 167 -7.36 16.28 42.38
CA PRO A 167 -8.57 16.53 41.62
C PRO A 167 -9.57 17.35 42.45
N VAL A 168 -10.25 18.31 41.82
CA VAL A 168 -11.17 19.25 42.49
C VAL A 168 -12.62 18.84 42.21
N GLY A 169 -13.46 18.83 43.25
CA GLY A 169 -14.89 18.50 43.18
C GLY A 169 -15.82 19.70 43.04
N ALA A 170 -15.36 20.77 42.39
CA ALA A 170 -16.11 22.02 42.19
C ALA A 170 -17.46 21.76 41.50
N LYS A 171 -18.53 22.40 41.98
CA LYS A 171 -19.92 22.07 41.66
C LYS A 171 -20.65 23.13 40.86
N THR A 172 -20.18 24.38 40.86
CA THR A 172 -20.82 25.46 40.10
C THR A 172 -19.96 25.98 38.95
N MET A 173 -20.65 26.52 37.95
CA MET A 173 -20.06 27.15 36.76
C MET A 173 -19.04 28.23 37.11
N SER A 174 -19.31 29.01 38.16
CA SER A 174 -18.46 30.12 38.59
C SER A 174 -17.18 29.64 39.30
N GLU A 175 -17.25 28.54 40.07
CA GLU A 175 -16.07 27.95 40.70
C GLU A 175 -15.10 27.42 39.64
N ILE A 176 -15.62 26.67 38.66
CA ILE A 176 -14.79 26.05 37.62
C ILE A 176 -14.21 27.11 36.69
N GLY A 177 -15.01 28.13 36.31
CA GLY A 177 -14.50 29.26 35.54
C GLY A 177 -13.39 30.02 36.28
N ALA A 178 -13.54 30.29 37.58
CA ALA A 178 -12.50 30.94 38.38
C ALA A 178 -11.22 30.11 38.51
N LEU A 179 -11.32 28.77 38.59
CA LEU A 179 -10.16 27.87 38.56
C LEU A 179 -9.41 27.93 37.21
N ILE A 180 -10.15 28.05 36.10
CA ILE A 180 -9.56 28.19 34.76
C ILE A 180 -8.89 29.56 34.62
N GLU A 181 -9.57 30.67 34.96
CA GLU A 181 -8.97 32.02 34.90
C GLU A 181 -7.70 32.14 35.77
N ALA A 182 -7.70 31.57 36.99
CA ALA A 182 -6.50 31.52 37.84
C ALA A 182 -5.37 30.69 37.20
N LYS A 183 -5.70 29.62 36.47
CA LYS A 183 -4.71 28.84 35.71
C LYS A 183 -4.19 29.61 34.49
N LEU A 184 -5.05 30.35 33.78
CA LEU A 184 -4.65 31.20 32.64
C LEU A 184 -3.69 32.31 33.07
N GLU A 185 -3.97 33.00 34.17
CA GLU A 185 -3.06 33.99 34.75
C GLU A 185 -1.74 33.38 35.27
N THR A 186 -1.72 32.08 35.60
CA THR A 186 -0.48 31.34 35.90
C THR A 186 0.34 31.04 34.62
N ILE A 187 -0.31 30.85 33.48
CA ILE A 187 0.33 30.56 32.18
C ILE A 187 0.78 31.84 31.47
N LYS A 188 -0.04 32.90 31.51
CA LYS A 188 0.24 34.25 30.94
C LYS A 188 -0.29 35.32 31.90
N PRO A 189 0.53 35.81 32.86
CA PRO A 189 0.11 36.88 33.78
C PRO A 189 -0.27 38.17 33.06
N GLY A 190 -1.34 38.81 33.49
CA GLY A 190 -1.86 40.07 32.94
C GLY A 190 -2.53 39.93 31.56
N SER A 191 -2.95 38.71 31.18
CA SER A 191 -3.56 38.46 29.86
C SER A 191 -5.08 38.57 29.86
N ARG A 192 -5.73 38.49 31.03
CA ARG A 192 -7.19 38.60 31.21
C ARG A 192 -7.53 39.56 32.36
N PRO A 193 -8.69 40.22 32.35
CA PRO A 193 -9.05 41.18 33.40
C PRO A 193 -9.24 40.46 34.74
N SER A 194 -8.45 40.85 35.74
CA SER A 194 -8.34 40.16 37.04
C SER A 194 -9.64 40.14 37.88
N GLN A 195 -10.66 40.89 37.48
CA GLN A 195 -12.02 40.84 38.02
C GLN A 195 -13.03 41.11 36.89
N GLY A 196 -14.19 40.43 36.93
CA GLY A 196 -15.35 40.78 36.10
C GLY A 196 -15.63 39.92 34.86
N VAL A 197 -14.89 38.83 34.62
CA VAL A 197 -15.21 37.89 33.52
C VAL A 197 -16.61 37.29 33.72
N GLN A 198 -17.52 37.53 32.78
CA GLN A 198 -18.85 36.94 32.78
C GLN A 198 -18.80 35.54 32.16
N ILE A 199 -19.09 34.52 32.96
CA ILE A 199 -19.11 33.12 32.52
C ILE A 199 -20.54 32.78 32.04
N PRO A 200 -20.72 32.09 30.89
CA PRO A 200 -22.05 31.78 30.36
C PRO A 200 -22.87 30.86 31.27
N LYS A 201 -24.19 30.93 31.10
CA LYS A 201 -25.13 29.97 31.70
C LYS A 201 -25.00 28.61 31.01
N VAL A 202 -25.15 27.52 31.76
CA VAL A 202 -25.10 26.15 31.23
C VAL A 202 -26.05 25.98 30.04
N GLY A 203 -25.53 25.58 28.89
CA GLY A 203 -26.28 25.39 27.64
C GLY A 203 -26.54 26.67 26.83
N ALA A 204 -25.87 27.79 27.12
CA ALA A 204 -25.82 28.94 26.22
C ALA A 204 -25.03 28.60 24.93
N LYS A 205 -25.38 29.23 23.82
CA LYS A 205 -24.69 29.08 22.51
C LYS A 205 -23.96 30.34 22.04
N SER A 206 -24.07 31.43 22.77
CA SER A 206 -23.32 32.66 22.51
C SER A 206 -23.23 33.52 23.76
N MET A 207 -22.21 34.37 23.81
CA MET A 207 -22.01 35.40 24.83
C MET A 207 -21.06 36.47 24.29
N GLU A 208 -21.52 37.73 24.26
CA GLU A 208 -20.69 38.86 23.85
C GLU A 208 -19.63 39.19 24.92
N MET A 209 -18.35 39.24 24.54
CA MET A 209 -17.24 39.61 25.43
C MET A 209 -17.11 41.14 25.60
N THR A 210 -18.17 41.81 26.07
CA THR A 210 -18.21 43.28 26.25
C THR A 210 -17.53 43.77 27.54
N ALA A 211 -16.23 43.51 27.66
CA ALA A 211 -15.39 44.12 28.69
C ALA A 211 -15.05 45.58 28.32
N LYS A 212 -15.95 46.53 28.65
CA LYS A 212 -15.60 47.96 28.66
C LYS A 212 -14.57 48.22 29.78
N PRO A 213 -13.40 48.82 29.50
CA PRO A 213 -12.56 49.37 30.55
C PRO A 213 -13.28 50.55 31.22
N GLU A 214 -13.33 50.57 32.56
CA GLU A 214 -13.80 51.77 33.27
C GLU A 214 -12.77 52.91 33.14
N VAL A 215 -13.25 54.09 32.75
CA VAL A 215 -12.40 55.26 32.52
C VAL A 215 -12.04 55.92 33.84
N VAL A 216 -10.93 55.49 34.44
CA VAL A 216 -10.25 56.27 35.48
C VAL A 216 -9.63 57.52 34.81
N LYS A 217 -10.08 58.71 35.21
CA LYS A 217 -9.68 59.97 34.59
C LYS A 217 -8.22 60.37 34.89
N PRO A 218 -7.53 61.07 33.98
CA PRO A 218 -6.11 61.35 34.11
C PRO A 218 -5.78 62.41 35.16
N GLY A 219 -4.78 62.13 35.99
CA GLY A 219 -4.04 63.13 36.77
C GLY A 219 -2.79 63.56 36.02
N ALA A 220 -2.65 64.86 35.75
CA ALA A 220 -1.57 65.37 34.90
C ALA A 220 -0.24 65.60 35.66
N LYS A 221 0.89 65.43 34.95
CA LYS A 221 2.00 66.41 34.87
C LYS A 221 3.07 65.97 33.85
N THR A 222 3.64 66.95 33.13
CA THR A 222 4.99 67.02 32.50
C THR A 222 5.64 65.73 31.96
N ALA A 223 6.25 65.63 30.79
CA ALA A 223 6.62 66.49 29.64
C ALA A 223 7.36 65.50 28.66
N VAL A 224 7.76 65.77 27.41
CA VAL A 224 8.31 66.95 26.72
C VAL A 224 7.82 66.96 25.25
N GLU A 225 7.97 68.08 24.55
CA GLU A 225 7.58 68.25 23.13
C GLU A 225 8.48 67.54 22.09
N LYS A 226 7.91 67.35 20.89
CA LYS A 226 8.58 67.27 19.56
C LYS A 226 9.45 66.01 19.32
N GLN A 227 9.68 65.58 18.07
CA GLN A 227 9.60 66.31 16.79
C GLN A 227 8.98 65.48 15.66
N SER A 228 8.86 66.07 14.47
CA SER A 228 7.94 65.67 13.39
C SER A 228 8.63 65.15 12.12
N ILE A 229 7.98 64.17 11.47
CA ILE A 229 7.80 64.02 10.00
C ILE A 229 9.07 63.91 9.13
N GLU A 230 9.16 62.82 8.35
CA GLU A 230 9.30 62.95 6.89
C GLU A 230 8.67 61.77 6.15
N THR A 231 8.19 62.03 4.93
CA THR A 231 7.48 61.09 4.05
C THR A 231 8.29 60.80 2.79
N ALA A 232 8.27 59.56 2.32
CA ALA A 232 8.72 59.16 0.99
C ALA A 232 7.59 58.42 0.26
N GLU A 233 7.50 58.62 -1.06
CA GLU A 233 6.30 58.30 -1.84
C GLU A 233 6.31 56.91 -2.49
N LEU A 234 5.21 56.55 -3.17
CA LEU A 234 5.06 55.28 -3.87
C LEU A 234 5.64 55.34 -5.28
N GLU A 235 6.37 54.31 -5.69
CA GLU A 235 6.56 53.96 -7.11
C GLU A 235 6.14 52.50 -7.37
N GLY A 236 5.64 52.23 -8.57
CA GLY A 236 4.91 50.99 -8.90
C GLY A 236 5.80 49.83 -9.36
N VAL A 237 5.34 48.60 -9.12
CA VAL A 237 6.07 47.37 -9.47
C VAL A 237 5.63 46.82 -10.84
N SER A 238 6.60 46.65 -11.74
CA SER A 238 6.42 46.00 -13.05
C SER A 238 6.16 44.47 -12.91
N PRO A 239 5.38 43.84 -13.81
CA PRO A 239 5.02 42.41 -13.71
C PRO A 239 6.18 41.41 -13.77
N GLU A 240 7.38 41.83 -14.19
CA GLU A 240 8.52 40.92 -14.42
C GLU A 240 9.10 40.32 -13.13
N SER A 241 8.88 40.95 -11.99
CA SER A 241 9.36 40.48 -10.67
C SER A 241 8.78 39.12 -10.23
N VAL A 242 7.64 38.70 -10.79
CA VAL A 242 6.91 37.48 -10.39
C VAL A 242 7.64 36.19 -10.77
N LYS A 243 8.42 36.18 -11.86
CA LYS A 243 9.09 34.96 -12.36
C LYS A 243 10.37 34.57 -11.60
N ALA A 244 10.94 35.47 -10.80
CA ALA A 244 12.26 35.29 -10.19
C ALA A 244 12.26 34.70 -8.77
N LYS A 245 11.10 34.33 -8.20
CA LYS A 245 10.95 33.96 -6.78
C LYS A 245 10.38 32.55 -6.53
N LEU A 246 10.41 31.67 -7.54
CA LEU A 246 9.79 30.34 -7.53
C LEU A 246 10.80 29.18 -7.38
N GLN A 247 11.85 29.37 -6.58
CA GLN A 247 12.74 28.29 -6.13
C GLN A 247 12.96 28.41 -4.62
N GLY A 248 12.89 27.29 -3.89
CA GLY A 248 13.28 27.23 -2.48
C GLY A 248 12.19 27.49 -1.42
N ARG A 249 10.93 27.09 -1.65
CA ARG A 249 10.02 26.81 -0.52
C ARG A 249 10.34 25.40 0.03
N PRO A 250 10.50 25.20 1.35
CA PRO A 250 10.67 23.86 1.91
C PRO A 250 9.38 23.05 1.75
N ALA A 251 9.49 21.78 1.38
CA ALA A 251 8.36 20.88 1.20
C ALA A 251 7.89 20.33 2.56
N ASN A 252 6.62 20.46 2.90
CA ASN A 252 6.06 20.11 4.23
C ASN A 252 6.87 20.67 5.43
N PRO A 253 6.88 21.99 5.67
CA PRO A 253 7.62 22.60 6.77
C PRO A 253 7.06 22.28 8.17
N GLN A 254 5.88 21.64 8.25
CA GLN A 254 5.26 21.22 9.51
C GLN A 254 5.50 19.73 9.84
N GLY A 255 5.82 18.90 8.84
CA GLY A 255 5.98 17.45 9.01
C GLY A 255 4.65 16.73 9.28
N VAL A 256 3.56 17.20 8.65
CA VAL A 256 2.19 16.70 8.88
C VAL A 256 1.57 16.26 7.54
N SER A 257 0.62 15.32 7.59
CA SER A 257 -0.17 14.94 6.42
C SER A 257 -1.27 15.98 6.19
N ILE A 258 -1.23 16.70 5.08
CA ILE A 258 -2.13 17.82 4.79
C ILE A 258 -3.45 17.29 4.19
N PRO A 259 -4.63 17.57 4.76
CA PRO A 259 -5.90 17.22 4.15
C PRO A 259 -6.13 18.06 2.88
N LEU A 260 -6.44 17.39 1.77
CA LEU A 260 -6.61 18.01 0.45
C LEU A 260 -8.07 17.91 -0.01
N THR A 261 -8.62 19.06 -0.41
CA THR A 261 -9.90 19.21 -1.10
C THR A 261 -9.66 19.24 -2.61
N ALA A 262 -10.71 19.19 -3.44
CA ALA A 262 -10.56 19.36 -4.89
C ALA A 262 -9.80 20.65 -5.28
N GLU A 263 -10.07 21.76 -4.59
CA GLU A 263 -9.45 23.07 -4.85
C GLU A 263 -7.98 23.14 -4.37
N SER A 264 -7.68 22.63 -3.18
CA SER A 264 -6.30 22.62 -2.67
C SER A 264 -5.45 21.57 -3.39
N PHE A 265 -6.02 20.45 -3.82
CA PHE A 265 -5.36 19.49 -4.70
C PHE A 265 -5.01 20.12 -6.06
N GLN A 266 -5.96 20.81 -6.70
CA GLN A 266 -5.69 21.44 -8.00
C GLN A 266 -4.58 22.49 -7.89
N SER A 267 -4.65 23.36 -6.89
CA SER A 267 -3.72 24.49 -6.72
C SER A 267 -2.34 24.08 -6.17
N LEU A 268 -2.25 23.11 -5.25
CA LEU A 268 -0.99 22.70 -4.61
C LEU A 268 -0.30 21.51 -5.29
N VAL A 269 -1.04 20.58 -5.89
CA VAL A 269 -0.51 19.31 -6.44
C VAL A 269 -0.37 19.38 -7.96
N THR A 270 -1.44 19.72 -8.68
CA THR A 270 -1.45 19.62 -10.16
C THR A 270 -0.92 20.87 -10.87
N THR A 271 -1.08 22.05 -10.27
CA THR A 271 -0.63 23.33 -10.83
C THR A 271 0.85 23.61 -10.51
N THR A 272 1.36 23.10 -9.39
CA THR A 272 2.80 23.13 -9.07
C THR A 272 3.54 22.01 -9.82
N HIS A 273 4.87 21.95 -9.69
CA HIS A 273 5.66 20.75 -10.00
C HIS A 273 6.38 20.24 -8.75
N ASP A 274 5.85 20.56 -7.57
CA ASP A 274 6.39 20.11 -6.30
C ASP A 274 6.08 18.61 -6.14
N PRO A 275 6.99 17.81 -5.55
CA PRO A 275 6.71 16.40 -5.33
C PRO A 275 5.72 16.25 -4.17
N TRP A 276 4.70 15.41 -4.37
CA TRP A 276 3.70 15.06 -3.37
C TRP A 276 3.53 13.55 -3.27
N ILE A 277 3.33 13.01 -2.06
CA ILE A 277 2.79 11.66 -1.87
C ILE A 277 1.46 11.75 -1.11
N ILE A 278 0.43 11.11 -1.66
CA ILE A 278 -0.97 11.32 -1.25
C ILE A 278 -1.66 9.98 -1.03
N LYS A 279 -2.25 9.77 0.15
CA LYS A 279 -3.16 8.66 0.42
C LYS A 279 -4.60 9.05 0.08
N PHE A 280 -5.30 8.16 -0.62
CA PHE A 280 -6.73 8.23 -0.89
C PHE A 280 -7.41 7.21 -0.01
N TYR A 281 -8.26 7.67 0.89
CA TYR A 281 -8.77 6.87 2.02
C TYR A 281 -10.24 7.17 2.32
N VAL A 282 -10.84 6.32 3.16
CA VAL A 282 -12.14 6.56 3.79
C VAL A 282 -12.03 6.22 5.29
N PRO A 283 -12.67 6.97 6.20
CA PRO A 283 -12.40 6.91 7.63
C PRO A 283 -12.78 5.58 8.30
N TRP A 284 -13.80 4.90 7.77
CA TRP A 284 -14.30 3.61 8.27
C TRP A 284 -13.49 2.39 7.77
N CYS A 285 -12.56 2.55 6.82
CA CYS A 285 -11.79 1.43 6.29
C CYS A 285 -10.68 1.02 7.27
N HIS A 286 -10.76 -0.19 7.81
CA HIS A 286 -9.76 -0.76 8.73
C HIS A 286 -8.31 -0.71 8.17
N HIS A 287 -8.12 -0.96 6.87
CA HIS A 287 -6.80 -0.85 6.23
C HIS A 287 -6.29 0.59 6.11
N CYS A 288 -7.18 1.60 6.08
CA CYS A 288 -6.81 3.01 6.14
C CYS A 288 -6.41 3.40 7.57
N GLN A 289 -7.17 2.94 8.57
CA GLN A 289 -6.88 3.16 9.99
C GLN A 289 -5.53 2.54 10.39
N ALA A 290 -5.22 1.33 9.92
CA ALA A 290 -3.94 0.66 10.15
C ALA A 290 -2.75 1.37 9.46
N LEU A 291 -2.97 2.05 8.33
CA LEU A 291 -1.96 2.85 7.63
C LEU A 291 -1.71 4.20 8.32
N ALA A 292 -2.73 4.80 8.94
CA ALA A 292 -2.69 6.15 9.50
C ALA A 292 -1.49 6.46 10.43
N PRO A 293 -1.10 5.61 11.42
CA PRO A 293 0.07 5.90 12.26
C PRO A 293 1.37 5.91 11.47
N ASN A 294 1.60 4.93 10.59
CA ASN A 294 2.80 4.87 9.74
C ASN A 294 2.86 6.08 8.79
N TRP A 295 1.71 6.49 8.23
CA TRP A 295 1.62 7.65 7.36
C TRP A 295 1.97 8.96 8.08
N ASN A 296 1.49 9.12 9.32
CA ASN A 296 1.75 10.32 10.12
C ASN A 296 3.20 10.37 10.65
N SER A 297 3.83 9.22 10.90
CA SER A 297 5.28 9.15 11.18
C SER A 297 6.11 9.45 9.92
N MET A 298 5.76 8.88 8.76
CA MET A 298 6.38 9.21 7.48
C MET A 298 6.29 10.71 7.18
N ALA A 299 5.16 11.37 7.45
CA ALA A 299 5.02 12.81 7.28
C ALA A 299 6.00 13.63 8.15
N LYS A 300 6.30 13.17 9.37
CA LYS A 300 7.27 13.81 10.27
C LYS A 300 8.71 13.59 9.83
N GLU A 301 9.04 12.41 9.31
CA GLU A 301 10.38 12.10 8.79
C GLU A 301 10.66 12.77 7.44
N MET A 302 9.64 12.89 6.58
CA MET A 302 9.71 13.59 5.29
C MET A 302 9.50 15.11 5.39
N LYS A 303 9.65 15.69 6.60
CA LYS A 303 9.64 17.14 6.83
C LYS A 303 10.73 17.83 6.00
N ASP A 304 10.43 19.03 5.53
CA ASP A 304 11.30 19.89 4.70
C ASP A 304 11.78 19.24 3.37
N THR A 305 11.34 18.02 3.02
CA THR A 305 11.87 17.21 1.91
C THR A 305 10.81 16.66 0.94
N LEU A 306 9.59 16.35 1.40
CA LEU A 306 8.49 15.90 0.52
C LEU A 306 7.12 16.36 1.06
N ASN A 307 6.25 16.84 0.18
CA ASN A 307 4.88 17.15 0.58
C ASN A 307 4.08 15.86 0.79
N VAL A 308 3.40 15.75 1.93
CA VAL A 308 2.57 14.60 2.28
C VAL A 308 1.13 15.06 2.43
N GLY A 309 0.21 14.41 1.71
CA GLY A 309 -1.20 14.79 1.68
C GLY A 309 -2.16 13.62 1.90
N GLU A 310 -3.43 13.95 2.15
CA GLU A 310 -4.49 12.96 2.29
C GLU A 310 -5.84 13.45 1.73
N VAL A 311 -6.50 12.58 0.99
CA VAL A 311 -7.82 12.84 0.37
C VAL A 311 -8.84 11.87 0.95
N ASN A 312 -9.87 12.40 1.62
CA ASN A 312 -10.99 11.61 2.10
C ASN A 312 -12.04 11.43 0.99
N CYS A 313 -12.04 10.25 0.37
CA CYS A 313 -12.93 9.92 -0.75
C CYS A 313 -14.41 9.74 -0.38
N GLU A 314 -14.76 9.77 0.90
CA GLU A 314 -16.15 9.83 1.33
C GLU A 314 -16.75 11.24 1.13
N ILE A 315 -15.90 12.27 1.19
CA ILE A 315 -16.23 13.68 0.93
C ILE A 315 -15.91 14.00 -0.53
N GLU A 316 -14.65 13.82 -0.94
CA GLU A 316 -14.09 14.24 -2.23
C GLU A 316 -14.22 13.17 -3.32
N LYS A 317 -15.45 12.66 -3.50
CA LYS A 317 -15.75 11.53 -4.41
C LYS A 317 -15.23 11.74 -5.83
N ARG A 318 -15.50 12.91 -6.42
CA ARG A 318 -15.09 13.25 -7.80
C ARG A 318 -13.57 13.26 -7.95
N LEU A 319 -12.84 13.85 -7.00
CA LEU A 319 -11.37 13.85 -7.02
C LEU A 319 -10.80 12.42 -6.98
N CYS A 320 -11.44 11.51 -6.26
CA CYS A 320 -11.04 10.10 -6.23
C CYS A 320 -11.43 9.31 -7.50
N GLU A 321 -12.55 9.66 -8.15
CA GLU A 321 -12.94 9.14 -9.47
C GLU A 321 -11.97 9.61 -10.57
N ASP A 322 -11.62 10.89 -10.60
CA ASP A 322 -10.61 11.46 -11.51
C ASP A 322 -9.21 10.89 -11.26
N ALA A 323 -8.85 10.71 -9.99
CA ALA A 323 -7.65 9.95 -9.57
C ALA A 323 -7.78 8.43 -9.77
N ARG A 324 -8.90 7.92 -10.31
CA ARG A 324 -9.17 6.50 -10.61
C ARG A 324 -8.87 5.56 -9.44
N VAL A 325 -9.25 5.95 -8.23
CA VAL A 325 -9.04 5.19 -7.01
C VAL A 325 -10.01 4.00 -6.97
N ASN A 326 -9.50 2.80 -7.24
CA ASN A 326 -10.32 1.59 -7.31
C ASN A 326 -10.48 0.85 -5.96
N ALA A 327 -9.66 1.19 -4.95
CA ALA A 327 -9.63 0.54 -3.65
C ALA A 327 -9.10 1.49 -2.55
N TYR A 328 -9.29 1.12 -1.28
CA TYR A 328 -8.85 1.92 -0.13
C TYR A 328 -7.97 1.13 0.87
N PRO A 329 -6.87 1.72 1.37
CA PRO A 329 -6.23 2.94 0.88
C PRO A 329 -5.51 2.67 -0.44
N THR A 330 -5.52 3.67 -1.34
CA THR A 330 -4.60 3.76 -2.49
C THR A 330 -3.61 4.89 -2.22
N ILE A 331 -2.35 4.73 -2.63
CA ILE A 331 -1.30 5.73 -2.43
C ILE A 331 -0.73 6.10 -3.79
N TYR A 332 -0.69 7.39 -4.10
CA TYR A 332 -0.12 7.93 -5.33
C TYR A 332 1.02 8.91 -5.02
N PHE A 333 2.14 8.78 -5.73
CA PHE A 333 3.14 9.83 -5.85
C PHE A 333 2.79 10.71 -7.04
N PHE A 334 2.85 12.04 -6.87
CA PHE A 334 2.52 13.05 -7.87
C PHE A 334 3.68 14.01 -8.10
N ARG A 335 3.76 14.54 -9.33
CA ARG A 335 4.48 15.76 -9.66
C ARG A 335 3.72 16.49 -10.76
N GLY A 336 3.02 17.57 -10.40
CA GLY A 336 2.07 18.22 -11.31
C GLY A 336 0.94 17.25 -11.71
N GLY A 337 0.63 17.20 -13.01
CA GLY A 337 -0.40 16.31 -13.55
C GLY A 337 0.00 14.83 -13.68
N GLU A 338 1.26 14.47 -13.49
CA GLU A 338 1.74 13.09 -13.60
C GLU A 338 1.72 12.36 -12.25
N ARG A 339 1.38 11.05 -12.26
CA ARG A 339 1.23 10.24 -11.04
C ARG A 339 1.58 8.75 -11.22
N VAL A 340 2.04 8.11 -10.16
CA VAL A 340 2.36 6.68 -10.07
C VAL A 340 1.83 6.07 -8.78
N GLU A 341 1.33 4.84 -8.85
CA GLU A 341 0.83 4.10 -7.70
C GLU A 341 1.95 3.48 -6.86
N TYR A 342 1.82 3.59 -5.54
CA TYR A 342 2.66 2.85 -4.60
C TYR A 342 1.97 1.53 -4.23
N THR A 343 2.46 0.44 -4.82
CA THR A 343 1.97 -0.93 -4.62
C THR A 343 2.73 -1.71 -3.55
N GLY A 344 3.73 -1.09 -2.91
CA GLY A 344 4.62 -1.73 -1.93
C GLY A 344 4.00 -1.97 -0.54
N LEU A 345 4.82 -2.51 0.36
CA LEU A 345 4.43 -2.75 1.75
C LEU A 345 4.14 -1.42 2.49
N ARG A 346 3.25 -1.48 3.48
CA ARG A 346 2.74 -0.29 4.21
C ARG A 346 3.43 -0.07 5.55
N GLY A 347 4.61 -0.65 5.74
CA GLY A 347 5.48 -0.37 6.87
C GLY A 347 6.12 1.01 6.75
N LEU A 348 6.45 1.62 7.89
CA LEU A 348 7.09 2.94 7.94
C LEU A 348 8.41 2.96 7.13
N GLY A 349 9.28 1.97 7.33
CA GLY A 349 10.55 1.85 6.60
C GLY A 349 10.39 1.67 5.08
N ASP A 350 9.36 0.93 4.63
CA ASP A 350 9.10 0.72 3.20
C ASP A 350 8.67 2.05 2.53
N LEU A 351 7.77 2.78 3.19
CA LEU A 351 7.29 4.09 2.76
C LEU A 351 8.44 5.12 2.71
N ILE A 352 9.32 5.13 3.72
CA ILE A 352 10.52 6.00 3.75
C ILE A 352 11.50 5.62 2.64
N ALA A 353 11.74 4.33 2.40
CA ALA A 353 12.63 3.86 1.33
C ALA A 353 12.10 4.22 -0.07
N TYR A 354 10.78 4.16 -0.28
CA TYR A 354 10.15 4.60 -1.52
C TYR A 354 10.17 6.12 -1.70
N THR A 355 9.78 6.88 -0.67
CA THR A 355 9.71 8.36 -0.75
C THR A 355 11.09 9.00 -0.96
N ASN A 356 12.15 8.50 -0.30
CA ASN A 356 13.51 8.96 -0.55
C ASN A 356 13.96 8.71 -2.00
N LYS A 357 13.63 7.54 -2.57
CA LYS A 357 13.88 7.25 -4.00
C LYS A 357 13.06 8.19 -4.90
N ALA A 358 11.81 8.47 -4.56
CA ALA A 358 10.92 9.34 -5.33
C ALA A 358 11.38 10.82 -5.34
N VAL A 359 11.89 11.33 -4.22
CA VAL A 359 12.51 12.66 -4.13
C VAL A 359 13.82 12.71 -4.93
N GLY A 360 14.64 11.65 -4.87
CA GLY A 360 15.90 11.55 -5.63
C GLY A 360 15.72 11.54 -7.16
N VAL A 361 14.55 11.13 -7.66
CA VAL A 361 14.15 11.31 -9.06
C VAL A 361 13.69 12.76 -9.25
N GLY A 362 14.60 13.62 -9.72
CA GLY A 362 14.29 15.01 -10.08
C GLY A 362 13.32 15.15 -11.26
N SER A 363 12.93 16.39 -11.59
CA SER A 363 12.06 16.72 -12.73
C SER A 363 12.76 16.65 -14.10
N SER A 364 14.04 16.25 -14.14
CA SER A 364 14.83 16.10 -15.35
C SER A 364 15.91 15.04 -15.16
N ILE A 365 16.24 14.33 -16.23
CA ILE A 365 17.25 13.26 -16.21
C ILE A 365 18.64 13.86 -15.99
N GLN A 366 19.34 13.36 -14.97
CA GLN A 366 20.69 13.76 -14.62
C GLN A 366 21.69 13.35 -15.70
N ASP A 367 22.61 14.26 -16.03
CA ASP A 367 23.76 13.97 -16.90
C ASP A 367 24.91 13.40 -16.08
N VAL A 368 25.62 12.42 -16.64
CA VAL A 368 26.52 11.55 -15.87
C VAL A 368 27.77 11.16 -16.67
N ASP A 369 28.95 11.51 -16.14
CA ASP A 369 30.25 11.07 -16.65
C ASP A 369 30.48 9.56 -16.51
N ALA A 370 31.38 8.99 -17.32
CA ALA A 370 31.75 7.58 -17.25
C ALA A 370 32.26 7.12 -15.86
N THR A 371 32.90 8.00 -15.09
CA THR A 371 33.35 7.74 -13.72
C THR A 371 32.18 7.67 -12.74
N THR A 372 31.26 8.64 -12.81
CA THR A 372 30.05 8.73 -11.97
C THR A 372 29.06 7.61 -12.32
N PHE A 373 28.95 7.25 -13.60
CA PHE A 373 28.16 6.09 -14.04
C PHE A 373 28.67 4.79 -13.42
N LYS A 374 29.99 4.59 -13.39
CA LYS A 374 30.62 3.43 -12.74
C LYS A 374 30.39 3.39 -11.23
N GLN A 375 30.20 4.53 -10.56
CA GLN A 375 29.79 4.56 -9.16
C GLN A 375 28.32 4.11 -9.01
N LEU A 376 27.41 4.63 -9.85
CA LEU A 376 26.01 4.22 -9.87
C LEU A 376 25.86 2.71 -10.13
N GLU A 377 26.67 2.11 -11.01
CA GLU A 377 26.70 0.65 -11.26
C GLU A 377 27.08 -0.20 -10.03
N THR A 378 27.60 0.42 -8.96
CA THR A 378 27.88 -0.28 -7.69
C THR A 378 26.79 -0.09 -6.63
N THR A 379 25.90 0.90 -6.80
CA THR A 379 24.83 1.21 -5.84
C THR A 379 23.44 0.78 -6.32
N GLU A 380 23.20 0.79 -7.64
CA GLU A 380 21.91 0.49 -8.27
C GLU A 380 22.02 -0.81 -9.09
N GLU A 381 21.15 -1.79 -8.86
CA GLU A 381 21.18 -3.07 -9.61
C GLU A 381 20.68 -2.92 -11.06
N VAL A 382 19.91 -1.87 -11.35
CA VAL A 382 19.31 -1.55 -12.65
C VAL A 382 19.46 -0.06 -12.98
N LEU A 383 20.08 0.25 -14.10
CA LEU A 383 20.27 1.61 -14.61
C LEU A 383 19.82 1.72 -16.07
N PHE A 384 18.89 2.63 -16.37
CA PHE A 384 18.60 3.04 -17.74
C PHE A 384 19.55 4.17 -18.14
N LEU A 385 20.25 3.99 -19.25
CA LEU A 385 21.22 4.95 -19.80
C LEU A 385 20.75 5.43 -21.17
N TYR A 386 20.48 6.73 -21.26
CA TYR A 386 20.17 7.43 -22.51
C TYR A 386 21.44 8.10 -23.06
N LEU A 387 22.02 7.47 -24.09
CA LEU A 387 23.19 7.98 -24.80
C LEU A 387 22.75 8.90 -25.94
N TYR A 388 23.24 10.14 -25.90
CA TYR A 388 22.87 11.21 -26.82
C TYR A 388 24.11 11.88 -27.45
N ASP A 389 23.88 12.62 -28.53
CA ASP A 389 24.91 13.38 -29.25
C ASP A 389 24.42 14.83 -29.47
N HIS A 390 25.29 15.73 -29.90
CA HIS A 390 24.99 17.15 -30.16
C HIS A 390 23.84 17.38 -31.17
N ALA A 391 23.48 16.37 -31.98
CA ALA A 391 22.36 16.39 -32.92
C ALA A 391 21.01 15.94 -32.31
N THR A 392 20.98 15.48 -31.04
CA THR A 392 19.74 15.07 -30.36
C THR A 392 18.87 16.30 -30.04
N THR A 393 17.56 16.20 -30.24
CA THR A 393 16.65 17.36 -30.10
C THR A 393 16.03 17.48 -28.70
N SER A 394 15.56 18.68 -28.36
CA SER A 394 14.85 18.93 -27.09
C SER A 394 13.60 18.06 -26.91
N GLU A 395 12.90 17.72 -27.99
CA GLU A 395 11.75 16.81 -27.97
C GLU A 395 12.12 15.40 -27.49
N ASP A 396 13.32 14.92 -27.84
CA ASP A 396 13.78 13.59 -27.43
C ASP A 396 14.06 13.57 -25.91
N PHE A 397 14.67 14.64 -25.37
CA PHE A 397 14.87 14.78 -23.92
C PHE A 397 13.54 14.97 -23.16
N GLU A 398 12.57 15.70 -23.72
CA GLU A 398 11.25 15.87 -23.09
C GLU A 398 10.49 14.53 -23.03
N ALA A 399 10.53 13.74 -24.10
CA ALA A 399 9.95 12.39 -24.12
C ALA A 399 10.60 11.46 -23.08
N MET A 400 11.91 11.60 -22.84
CA MET A 400 12.61 10.86 -21.78
C MET A 400 12.24 11.37 -20.38
N ASN A 401 12.10 12.69 -20.18
CA ASN A 401 11.74 13.25 -18.87
C ASN A 401 10.37 12.75 -18.37
N ARG A 402 9.38 12.60 -19.26
CA ARG A 402 8.05 12.01 -18.94
C ARG A 402 8.10 10.55 -18.46
N LEU A 403 9.22 9.84 -18.66
CA LEU A 403 9.42 8.48 -18.13
C LEU A 403 9.88 8.48 -16.67
N THR A 404 10.53 9.56 -16.19
CA THR A 404 11.19 9.58 -14.87
C THR A 404 10.27 9.20 -13.73
N LEU A 405 9.05 9.77 -13.71
CA LEU A 405 8.07 9.50 -12.67
C LEU A 405 7.54 8.05 -12.74
N SER A 406 7.39 7.48 -13.95
CA SER A 406 6.99 6.08 -14.17
C SER A 406 8.02 5.04 -13.70
N LEU A 407 9.27 5.45 -13.49
CA LEU A 407 10.37 4.57 -13.04
C LEU A 407 10.61 4.63 -11.51
N VAL A 408 9.94 5.56 -10.80
CA VAL A 408 10.06 5.71 -9.34
C VAL A 408 9.78 4.38 -8.63
N GLY A 409 10.67 4.02 -7.71
CA GLY A 409 10.64 2.76 -6.97
C GLY A 409 11.23 1.55 -7.72
N HIS A 410 11.32 1.59 -9.06
CA HIS A 410 11.72 0.47 -9.91
C HIS A 410 13.18 0.56 -10.34
N ALA A 411 13.57 1.65 -11.03
CA ALA A 411 14.92 1.83 -11.57
C ALA A 411 15.25 3.32 -11.77
N ARG A 412 16.53 3.64 -11.92
CA ARG A 412 17.00 5.01 -12.19
C ARG A 412 17.33 5.19 -13.67
N ILE A 413 16.94 6.32 -14.25
CA ILE A 413 17.36 6.75 -15.59
C ILE A 413 18.37 7.90 -15.50
N VAL A 414 19.41 7.83 -16.31
CA VAL A 414 20.48 8.83 -16.46
C VAL A 414 20.79 9.05 -17.95
N LYS A 415 21.35 10.20 -18.30
CA LYS A 415 21.82 10.51 -19.65
C LYS A 415 23.34 10.76 -19.67
N SER A 416 23.94 10.62 -20.85
CA SER A 416 25.36 10.92 -21.07
C SER A 416 25.66 11.12 -22.56
N ASP A 417 26.59 12.02 -22.86
CA ASP A 417 27.28 12.17 -24.15
C ASP A 417 28.69 11.52 -24.15
N SER A 418 29.09 10.92 -23.02
CA SER A 418 30.47 10.52 -22.76
C SER A 418 30.97 9.44 -23.74
N ALA A 419 31.96 9.81 -24.56
CA ALA A 419 32.57 8.92 -25.56
C ALA A 419 33.09 7.59 -24.98
N ALA A 420 33.58 7.59 -23.73
CA ALA A 420 34.03 6.37 -23.05
C ALA A 420 32.89 5.38 -22.75
N LEU A 421 31.66 5.87 -22.53
CA LEU A 421 30.47 5.02 -22.41
C LEU A 421 30.00 4.54 -23.79
N SER A 422 30.05 5.39 -24.82
CA SER A 422 29.67 4.98 -26.18
C SER A 422 30.58 3.88 -26.73
N GLU A 423 31.90 3.98 -26.51
CA GLU A 423 32.86 2.93 -26.88
C GLU A 423 32.61 1.63 -26.09
N ARG A 424 32.48 1.73 -24.75
CA ARG A 424 32.20 0.58 -23.87
C ARG A 424 30.95 -0.20 -24.30
N PHE A 425 29.87 0.52 -24.64
CA PHE A 425 28.60 -0.07 -25.06
C PHE A 425 28.47 -0.27 -26.58
N LYS A 426 29.54 0.00 -27.35
CA LYS A 426 29.66 -0.18 -28.81
C LYS A 426 28.59 0.56 -29.62
N ILE A 427 28.25 1.77 -29.17
CA ILE A 427 27.26 2.63 -29.80
C ILE A 427 27.86 3.34 -31.02
N SER A 428 27.21 3.14 -32.16
CA SER A 428 27.55 3.71 -33.47
C SER A 428 26.38 4.44 -34.14
N THR A 429 25.23 4.51 -33.46
CA THR A 429 24.00 5.17 -33.92
C THR A 429 23.38 5.92 -32.75
N TRP A 430 22.78 7.08 -33.00
CA TRP A 430 22.30 8.00 -31.97
C TRP A 430 20.90 8.54 -32.31
N PRO A 431 20.08 8.93 -31.32
CA PRO A 431 20.25 8.62 -29.88
C PRO A 431 19.99 7.14 -29.58
N ARG A 432 20.45 6.64 -28.42
CA ARG A 432 20.23 5.26 -27.98
C ARG A 432 19.86 5.16 -26.51
N LEU A 433 18.80 4.40 -26.23
CA LEU A 433 18.45 3.96 -24.89
C LEU A 433 18.92 2.50 -24.69
N LEU A 434 19.52 2.23 -23.54
CA LEU A 434 19.83 0.88 -23.08
C LEU A 434 19.57 0.78 -21.57
N VAL A 435 19.41 -0.44 -21.06
CA VAL A 435 19.41 -0.73 -19.64
C VAL A 435 20.64 -1.56 -19.31
N VAL A 436 21.38 -1.17 -18.27
CA VAL A 436 22.42 -1.99 -17.65
C VAL A 436 21.80 -2.66 -16.44
N ARG A 437 21.77 -3.99 -16.45
CA ARG A 437 21.41 -4.81 -15.30
C ARG A 437 22.62 -5.63 -14.90
N ASP A 438 23.08 -5.47 -13.66
CA ASP A 438 24.23 -6.23 -13.15
C ASP A 438 25.48 -6.16 -14.05
N GLY A 439 25.70 -5.01 -14.72
CA GLY A 439 26.78 -4.78 -15.69
C GLY A 439 26.52 -5.28 -17.12
N ARG A 440 25.40 -5.96 -17.40
CA ARG A 440 25.01 -6.41 -18.75
C ARG A 440 24.06 -5.42 -19.45
N PRO A 441 24.39 -4.94 -20.66
CA PRO A 441 23.53 -4.03 -21.41
C PRO A 441 22.48 -4.77 -22.26
N ASN A 442 21.20 -4.41 -22.09
CA ASN A 442 20.10 -4.72 -23.00
C ASN A 442 19.67 -3.43 -23.73
N TYR A 443 19.63 -3.46 -25.06
CA TYR A 443 19.41 -2.27 -25.89
C TYR A 443 17.94 -2.09 -26.29
N TYR A 444 17.47 -0.84 -26.41
CA TYR A 444 16.17 -0.55 -27.01
C TYR A 444 16.24 -0.57 -28.54
N ASN A 445 15.41 -1.41 -29.15
CA ASN A 445 15.36 -1.64 -30.60
C ASN A 445 14.39 -0.68 -31.30
N ALA A 446 14.63 0.63 -31.18
CA ALA A 446 13.97 1.63 -32.03
C ALA A 446 14.27 1.35 -33.52
N LEU A 447 13.25 1.45 -34.37
CA LEU A 447 13.33 1.25 -35.83
C LEU A 447 13.53 2.59 -36.55
N ALA A 448 12.99 3.68 -36.00
CA ALA A 448 13.14 5.05 -36.48
C ALA A 448 13.33 6.04 -35.30
N PRO A 449 13.93 7.23 -35.52
CA PRO A 449 14.13 8.21 -34.46
C PRO A 449 12.85 8.65 -33.75
N LYS A 450 11.71 8.69 -34.46
CA LYS A 450 10.38 8.98 -33.86
C LYS A 450 9.99 7.99 -32.76
N ASP A 451 10.49 6.75 -32.80
CA ASP A 451 10.15 5.71 -31.82
C ASP A 451 10.81 6.03 -30.47
N MET A 452 11.91 6.79 -30.48
CA MET A 452 12.56 7.35 -29.29
C MET A 452 11.72 8.47 -28.64
N ARG A 453 10.63 8.93 -29.27
CA ARG A 453 9.68 9.94 -28.75
C ARG A 453 8.36 9.34 -28.24
N ASP A 454 7.98 8.11 -28.63
CA ASP A 454 6.80 7.45 -28.04
C ASP A 454 7.16 6.83 -26.69
N PHE A 455 7.12 7.68 -25.66
CA PHE A 455 7.33 7.30 -24.26
C PHE A 455 6.48 6.11 -23.82
N ARG A 456 5.33 5.80 -24.44
CA ARG A 456 4.53 4.61 -24.08
C ARG A 456 5.14 3.33 -24.62
N GLN A 457 5.66 3.36 -25.86
CA GLN A 457 6.38 2.24 -26.45
C GLN A 457 7.70 1.98 -25.69
N ILE A 458 8.33 3.04 -25.20
CA ILE A 458 9.55 2.95 -24.40
C ILE A 458 9.24 2.44 -23.00
N LEU A 459 8.25 3.00 -22.29
CA LEU A 459 7.83 2.53 -20.97
C LEU A 459 7.41 1.06 -21.00
N SER A 460 6.66 0.63 -22.01
CA SER A 460 6.28 -0.78 -22.19
C SER A 460 7.49 -1.69 -22.37
N TRP A 461 8.56 -1.25 -23.04
CA TRP A 461 9.82 -1.98 -23.08
C TRP A 461 10.54 -1.95 -21.72
N MET A 462 10.63 -0.79 -21.07
CA MET A 462 11.28 -0.63 -19.75
C MET A 462 10.66 -1.58 -18.72
N GLN A 463 9.34 -1.71 -18.69
CA GLN A 463 8.62 -2.66 -17.83
C GLN A 463 9.04 -4.13 -18.04
N THR A 464 9.49 -4.53 -19.23
CA THR A 464 10.01 -5.88 -19.45
C THR A 464 11.44 -6.10 -18.93
N VAL A 465 12.15 -5.02 -18.54
CA VAL A 465 13.58 -5.06 -18.19
C VAL A 465 13.96 -4.20 -16.97
N TRP A 466 13.00 -3.65 -16.22
CA TRP A 466 13.25 -2.79 -15.05
C TRP A 466 13.60 -3.57 -13.77
N LEU A 467 13.37 -4.89 -13.73
CA LEU A 467 13.79 -5.76 -12.64
C LEU A 467 15.26 -6.21 -12.85
N PRO A 468 16.08 -6.29 -11.79
CA PRO A 468 17.43 -6.87 -11.85
C PRO A 468 17.37 -8.35 -12.19
N ILE A 469 18.52 -9.01 -12.39
CA ILE A 469 18.55 -10.39 -12.89
C ILE A 469 18.09 -11.40 -11.82
N VAL A 470 18.23 -11.05 -10.53
CA VAL A 470 17.69 -11.82 -9.39
C VAL A 470 17.02 -10.84 -8.39
N PRO A 471 15.78 -10.40 -8.67
CA PRO A 471 15.04 -9.47 -7.80
C PRO A 471 14.61 -10.13 -6.49
N GLU A 472 14.33 -9.29 -5.49
CA GLU A 472 13.61 -9.73 -4.30
C GLU A 472 12.12 -9.95 -4.64
N LEU A 473 11.59 -11.11 -4.26
CA LEU A 473 10.19 -11.48 -4.39
C LEU A 473 9.40 -10.85 -3.23
N THR A 474 8.59 -9.86 -3.58
CA THR A 474 7.72 -9.12 -2.66
C THR A 474 6.26 -9.28 -3.06
N ALA A 475 5.33 -8.87 -2.20
CA ALA A 475 3.90 -8.91 -2.52
C ALA A 475 3.52 -8.06 -3.76
N SER A 476 4.31 -7.05 -4.12
CA SER A 476 4.00 -6.13 -5.23
C SER A 476 4.44 -6.64 -6.61
N ASN A 477 5.58 -7.33 -6.69
CA ASN A 477 6.17 -7.85 -7.94
C ASN A 477 5.98 -9.37 -8.13
N ALA A 478 5.34 -10.06 -7.17
CA ALA A 478 5.14 -11.51 -7.19
C ALA A 478 4.50 -12.05 -8.49
N GLN A 479 3.49 -11.38 -9.02
CA GLN A 479 2.82 -11.78 -10.27
C GLN A 479 3.72 -11.59 -11.48
N GLU A 480 4.36 -10.41 -11.61
CA GLU A 480 5.29 -10.10 -12.71
C GLU A 480 6.46 -11.10 -12.77
N ILE A 481 6.95 -11.55 -11.61
CA ILE A 481 8.04 -12.52 -11.50
C ILE A 481 7.56 -13.97 -11.80
N MET A 482 6.40 -14.38 -11.29
CA MET A 482 5.98 -15.80 -11.32
C MET A 482 5.07 -16.22 -12.47
N ASP A 483 4.19 -15.35 -12.95
CA ASP A 483 3.14 -15.76 -13.88
C ASP A 483 3.72 -16.03 -15.27
N GLY A 484 3.34 -17.16 -15.88
CA GLY A 484 3.83 -17.61 -17.17
C GLY A 484 5.29 -18.12 -17.19
N LYS A 485 5.98 -18.19 -16.03
CA LYS A 485 7.43 -18.49 -15.93
C LYS A 485 7.71 -19.68 -15.00
N PHE A 486 8.87 -20.31 -15.18
CA PHE A 486 9.49 -21.15 -14.16
C PHE A 486 10.38 -20.25 -13.31
N VAL A 487 10.14 -20.14 -12.00
CA VAL A 487 10.94 -19.25 -11.13
C VAL A 487 11.88 -20.07 -10.27
N VAL A 488 13.19 -19.90 -10.49
CA VAL A 488 14.25 -20.34 -9.59
C VAL A 488 14.28 -19.36 -8.41
N LEU A 489 13.64 -19.73 -7.31
CA LEU A 489 13.48 -18.89 -6.11
C LEU A 489 14.47 -19.32 -5.03
N GLY A 490 15.45 -18.47 -4.74
CA GLY A 490 16.34 -18.63 -3.58
C GLY A 490 15.64 -18.20 -2.29
N LEU A 491 15.62 -19.08 -1.30
CA LEU A 491 15.06 -18.84 0.03
C LEU A 491 16.23 -18.56 0.97
N LEU A 492 16.50 -17.28 1.22
CA LEU A 492 17.73 -16.80 1.85
C LEU A 492 17.43 -16.15 3.20
N SER A 493 18.23 -16.46 4.23
CA SER A 493 18.09 -15.86 5.57
C SER A 493 18.94 -14.60 5.69
N ARG A 494 18.34 -13.44 6.02
CA ARG A 494 19.08 -12.21 6.33
C ARG A 494 19.85 -12.34 7.67
N ARG A 495 19.42 -13.22 8.58
CA ARG A 495 20.12 -13.49 9.86
C ARG A 495 21.56 -13.96 9.66
N ARG A 496 21.83 -14.75 8.61
CA ARG A 496 23.17 -15.29 8.28
C ARG A 496 23.83 -14.43 7.19
N SER A 497 24.32 -13.24 7.58
CA SER A 497 24.66 -12.18 6.60
C SER A 497 25.74 -12.53 5.57
N ASP A 498 26.65 -13.47 5.87
CA ASP A 498 27.72 -13.86 4.94
C ASP A 498 27.28 -14.96 3.99
N ASP A 499 26.57 -15.99 4.49
CA ASP A 499 25.84 -16.96 3.67
C ASP A 499 24.92 -16.22 2.68
N PHE A 500 24.13 -15.26 3.15
CA PHE A 500 23.24 -14.44 2.32
C PHE A 500 23.95 -13.78 1.14
N LYS A 501 25.13 -13.17 1.36
CA LYS A 501 25.94 -12.54 0.32
C LYS A 501 26.46 -13.58 -0.67
N GLN A 502 26.92 -14.74 -0.18
CA GLN A 502 27.43 -15.83 -1.01
C GLN A 502 26.30 -16.45 -1.85
N SER A 503 25.19 -16.85 -1.23
CA SER A 503 24.00 -17.39 -1.88
C SER A 503 23.41 -16.43 -2.93
N LYS A 504 23.25 -15.14 -2.62
CA LYS A 504 22.77 -14.16 -3.61
C LYS A 504 23.73 -14.03 -4.79
N ARG A 505 25.05 -14.12 -4.57
CA ARG A 505 26.05 -14.15 -5.65
C ARG A 505 25.96 -15.43 -6.47
N GLU A 506 25.88 -16.59 -5.85
CA GLU A 506 25.79 -17.90 -6.53
C GLU A 506 24.51 -18.00 -7.39
N LEU A 507 23.36 -17.55 -6.88
CA LEU A 507 22.12 -17.43 -7.67
C LEU A 507 22.29 -16.51 -8.87
N LYS A 508 22.96 -15.36 -8.69
CA LYS A 508 23.21 -14.39 -9.76
C LYS A 508 24.16 -14.93 -10.82
N GLU A 509 25.23 -15.63 -10.44
CA GLU A 509 26.10 -16.32 -11.41
C GLU A 509 25.35 -17.45 -12.14
N ALA A 510 24.48 -18.20 -11.45
CA ALA A 510 23.63 -19.22 -12.07
C ALA A 510 22.64 -18.62 -13.09
N ALA A 511 22.03 -17.49 -12.76
CA ALA A 511 21.12 -16.78 -13.66
C ALA A 511 21.86 -16.33 -14.94
N LEU A 512 23.06 -15.76 -14.79
CA LEU A 512 23.88 -15.31 -15.90
C LEU A 512 24.35 -16.47 -16.80
N GLU A 513 24.86 -17.55 -16.21
CA GLU A 513 25.31 -18.74 -16.95
C GLU A 513 24.13 -19.43 -17.66
N TRP A 514 22.94 -19.46 -17.03
CA TRP A 514 21.72 -19.96 -17.65
C TRP A 514 21.29 -19.11 -18.85
N MET A 515 21.27 -17.78 -18.71
CA MET A 515 20.92 -16.86 -19.80
C MET A 515 21.88 -17.01 -20.99
N ASP A 516 23.19 -17.09 -20.76
CA ASP A 516 24.17 -17.33 -21.82
C ASP A 516 23.95 -18.68 -22.52
N LYS A 517 23.65 -19.73 -21.75
CA LYS A 517 23.32 -21.06 -22.28
C LYS A 517 22.06 -21.04 -23.14
N GLN A 518 21.01 -20.31 -22.75
CA GLN A 518 19.82 -20.14 -23.60
C GLN A 518 20.13 -19.35 -24.88
N VAL A 519 20.89 -18.26 -24.80
CA VAL A 519 21.31 -17.47 -25.98
C VAL A 519 22.18 -18.30 -26.94
N GLN A 520 23.05 -19.17 -26.42
CA GLN A 520 23.84 -20.10 -27.24
C GLN A 520 22.96 -21.17 -27.90
N LEU A 521 22.07 -21.83 -27.14
CA LEU A 521 21.15 -22.84 -27.68
C LEU A 521 20.23 -22.25 -28.75
N PHE A 522 19.67 -21.06 -28.54
CA PHE A 522 18.84 -20.37 -29.53
C PHE A 522 19.62 -19.97 -30.79
N ARG A 523 20.91 -19.63 -30.68
CA ARG A 523 21.78 -19.39 -31.85
C ARG A 523 22.05 -20.68 -32.64
N LEU A 524 22.28 -21.80 -31.95
CA LEU A 524 22.49 -23.12 -32.57
C LEU A 524 21.21 -23.61 -33.25
N GLU A 525 20.06 -23.56 -32.57
CA GLU A 525 18.75 -23.92 -33.13
C GLU A 525 18.41 -23.08 -34.38
N ARG A 526 18.78 -21.79 -34.39
CA ARG A 526 18.64 -20.93 -35.59
C ARG A 526 19.68 -21.18 -36.68
N ALA A 527 20.81 -21.81 -36.37
CA ALA A 527 21.76 -22.30 -37.38
C ALA A 527 21.23 -23.60 -38.00
N GLU A 528 20.88 -24.60 -37.19
CA GLU A 528 20.32 -25.88 -37.64
C GLU A 528 19.06 -25.70 -38.52
N LEU A 529 18.19 -24.74 -38.20
CA LEU A 529 17.03 -24.40 -39.05
C LEU A 529 17.39 -23.68 -40.35
N ARG A 530 18.54 -22.99 -40.43
CA ARG A 530 19.08 -22.43 -41.68
C ARG A 530 19.74 -23.51 -42.52
N ASP A 531 20.54 -24.36 -41.90
CA ASP A 531 21.31 -25.39 -42.59
C ASP A 531 20.36 -26.48 -43.13
N SER A 532 19.34 -26.88 -42.36
CA SER A 532 18.26 -27.75 -42.84
C SER A 532 17.29 -27.08 -43.83
N LYS A 533 17.24 -25.74 -43.91
CA LYS A 533 16.60 -25.04 -45.03
C LYS A 533 17.49 -25.08 -46.28
N GLN A 534 18.79 -24.86 -46.13
CA GLN A 534 19.76 -24.84 -47.21
C GLN A 534 19.88 -26.22 -47.88
N LEU A 535 20.00 -27.29 -47.10
CA LEU A 535 20.00 -28.67 -47.58
C LEU A 535 18.74 -29.02 -48.38
N ARG A 536 17.56 -28.50 -48.00
CA ARG A 536 16.31 -28.66 -48.78
C ARG A 536 16.28 -27.84 -50.07
N ILE A 537 17.09 -26.79 -50.20
CA ILE A 537 17.24 -26.05 -51.46
C ILE A 537 18.18 -26.83 -52.38
N GLU A 538 19.29 -27.34 -51.85
CA GLU A 538 20.27 -28.16 -52.59
C GLU A 538 19.63 -29.48 -53.08
N GLU A 539 18.96 -30.24 -52.20
CA GLU A 539 18.21 -31.46 -52.53
C GLU A 539 17.13 -31.23 -53.61
N ALA A 540 16.57 -30.02 -53.71
CA ALA A 540 15.59 -29.66 -54.71
C ALA A 540 16.23 -29.23 -56.06
N ASP A 541 17.40 -28.60 -56.02
CA ASP A 541 18.17 -28.18 -57.20
C ASP A 541 18.81 -29.40 -57.88
N ASP A 542 19.40 -30.32 -57.11
CA ASP A 542 19.92 -31.62 -57.58
C ASP A 542 18.84 -32.45 -58.30
N ARG A 543 17.59 -32.40 -57.78
CA ARG A 543 16.42 -33.06 -58.39
C ARG A 543 15.76 -32.26 -59.50
N ASN A 544 16.24 -31.04 -59.79
CA ASN A 544 15.63 -30.08 -60.72
C ASN A 544 14.15 -29.75 -60.42
N ASP A 545 13.67 -29.96 -59.20
CA ASP A 545 12.29 -29.70 -58.82
C ASP A 545 12.05 -28.20 -58.54
N GLN A 546 11.70 -27.48 -59.60
CA GLN A 546 11.34 -26.07 -59.57
C GLN A 546 10.08 -25.75 -58.74
N ARG A 547 9.33 -26.73 -58.22
CA ARG A 547 8.26 -26.52 -57.23
C ARG A 547 8.84 -26.63 -55.81
N ALA A 548 9.58 -27.70 -55.51
CA ALA A 548 10.25 -27.87 -54.22
C ALA A 548 11.23 -26.73 -53.92
N LEU A 549 12.05 -26.33 -54.90
CA LEU A 549 13.01 -25.24 -54.77
C LEU A 549 12.33 -23.90 -54.42
N ARG A 550 11.17 -23.59 -55.02
CA ARG A 550 10.38 -22.39 -54.67
C ARG A 550 9.78 -22.50 -53.27
N ALA A 551 9.27 -23.66 -52.88
CA ALA A 551 8.76 -23.90 -51.52
C ALA A 551 9.87 -23.75 -50.46
N ALA A 552 11.04 -24.36 -50.69
CA ALA A 552 12.19 -24.29 -49.80
C ALA A 552 12.71 -22.85 -49.68
N LYS A 553 12.92 -22.13 -50.79
CA LYS A 553 13.35 -20.71 -50.77
C LYS A 553 12.34 -19.81 -50.03
N ASN A 554 11.04 -20.02 -50.21
CA ASN A 554 9.97 -19.24 -49.53
C ASN A 554 9.75 -19.61 -48.05
N MET A 555 10.30 -20.72 -47.54
CA MET A 555 10.17 -21.14 -46.14
C MET A 555 10.74 -20.06 -45.20
N ARG A 556 9.89 -19.49 -44.34
CA ARG A 556 10.32 -18.53 -43.30
C ARG A 556 10.75 -19.30 -42.05
N ILE A 557 11.97 -19.02 -41.56
CA ILE A 557 12.47 -19.58 -40.30
C ILE A 557 12.05 -18.64 -39.18
N THR A 558 10.94 -18.97 -38.52
CA THR A 558 10.44 -18.30 -37.32
C THR A 558 10.48 -19.26 -36.15
N ILE A 559 11.44 -19.06 -35.24
CA ILE A 559 11.29 -19.52 -33.85
C ILE A 559 10.66 -18.35 -33.09
N ARG A 560 9.60 -18.58 -32.31
CA ARG A 560 9.13 -17.58 -31.34
C ARG A 560 9.78 -17.90 -30.00
N GLU A 561 10.28 -16.87 -29.33
CA GLU A 561 10.86 -17.02 -27.99
C GLU A 561 9.77 -17.41 -26.97
N ASP A 562 8.54 -16.97 -27.25
CA ASP A 562 7.28 -17.31 -26.59
C ASP A 562 6.83 -18.78 -26.71
N ASP A 563 7.39 -19.59 -27.63
CA ASP A 563 7.03 -21.01 -27.78
C ASP A 563 7.58 -21.89 -26.64
N LYS A 564 8.50 -21.37 -25.80
CA LYS A 564 9.15 -22.09 -24.70
C LYS A 564 8.96 -21.32 -23.38
N LYS A 565 8.38 -21.97 -22.37
CA LYS A 565 8.15 -21.37 -21.05
C LYS A 565 9.48 -20.91 -20.42
N GLN A 566 9.61 -19.60 -20.22
CA GLN A 566 10.86 -18.97 -19.79
C GLN A 566 11.22 -19.32 -18.33
N VAL A 567 12.52 -19.29 -18.03
CA VAL A 567 13.04 -19.44 -16.66
C VAL A 567 13.48 -18.06 -16.15
N ALA A 568 12.86 -17.62 -15.06
CA ALA A 568 13.28 -16.46 -14.30
C ALA A 568 13.99 -16.90 -13.01
N PHE A 569 14.75 -15.98 -12.42
CA PHE A 569 15.40 -16.15 -11.13
C PHE A 569 14.87 -15.06 -10.19
N ALA A 570 14.79 -15.36 -8.90
CA ALA A 570 14.42 -14.42 -7.85
C ALA A 570 14.96 -14.93 -6.50
N TRP A 571 14.90 -14.10 -5.47
CA TRP A 571 15.11 -14.55 -4.10
C TRP A 571 14.02 -14.01 -3.17
N ALA A 572 13.69 -14.73 -2.10
CA ALA A 572 12.75 -14.29 -1.07
C ALA A 572 13.45 -14.31 0.29
N ASP A 573 13.12 -13.33 1.14
CA ASP A 573 13.50 -13.32 2.54
C ASP A 573 12.84 -14.49 3.28
N GLY A 574 13.65 -15.47 3.64
CA GLY A 574 13.21 -16.68 4.33
C GLY A 574 12.88 -16.48 5.81
N ASP A 575 13.41 -15.43 6.44
CA ASP A 575 13.12 -15.10 7.84
C ASP A 575 11.77 -14.35 7.93
N PHE A 576 11.51 -13.44 7.00
CA PHE A 576 10.26 -12.66 6.92
C PHE A 576 9.07 -13.52 6.45
N TRP A 577 9.29 -14.40 5.46
CA TRP A 577 8.22 -15.24 4.88
C TRP A 577 8.13 -16.66 5.49
N GLU A 578 8.85 -16.97 6.58
CA GLU A 578 8.92 -18.28 7.25
C GLU A 578 7.56 -19.02 7.32
N ARG A 579 6.52 -18.34 7.84
CA ARG A 579 5.18 -18.92 7.98
C ARG A 579 4.56 -19.32 6.63
N TRP A 580 4.74 -18.51 5.58
CA TRP A 580 4.24 -18.78 4.23
C TRP A 580 5.01 -19.92 3.56
N LEU A 581 6.33 -19.98 3.75
CA LEU A 581 7.18 -21.07 3.24
C LEU A 581 6.81 -22.42 3.88
N ARG A 582 6.58 -22.42 5.20
CA ARG A 582 6.12 -23.62 5.92
C ARG A 582 4.72 -24.07 5.53
N THR A 583 3.77 -23.17 5.25
CA THR A 583 2.42 -23.58 4.83
C THR A 583 2.29 -23.92 3.34
N THR A 584 3.04 -23.27 2.46
CA THR A 584 2.88 -23.40 0.99
C THR A 584 3.78 -24.47 0.39
N TYR A 585 5.00 -24.61 0.91
CA TYR A 585 6.00 -25.56 0.40
C TYR A 585 6.42 -26.60 1.45
N GLY A 586 6.08 -26.43 2.73
CA GLY A 586 6.56 -27.31 3.80
C GLY A 586 8.05 -27.12 4.10
N ILE A 587 8.60 -25.93 3.80
CA ILE A 587 10.04 -25.63 3.82
C ILE A 587 10.36 -24.70 4.99
N ASP A 588 11.40 -25.07 5.76
CA ASP A 588 11.87 -24.34 6.94
C ASP A 588 13.31 -23.83 6.77
N VAL A 589 13.51 -22.51 6.82
CA VAL A 589 14.78 -21.84 6.47
C VAL A 589 15.81 -21.85 7.60
N GLU A 590 15.45 -22.27 8.82
CA GLU A 590 16.42 -22.46 9.91
C GLU A 590 17.51 -23.47 9.53
N THR A 591 17.15 -24.46 8.70
CA THR A 591 18.04 -25.52 8.22
C THR A 591 19.03 -25.11 7.12
N GLY A 592 19.05 -23.84 6.71
CA GLY A 592 19.99 -23.28 5.72
C GLY A 592 19.32 -22.70 4.48
N ASP A 593 20.11 -21.95 3.69
CA ASP A 593 19.65 -21.37 2.43
C ASP A 593 19.35 -22.47 1.39
N ARG A 594 18.20 -22.38 0.74
CA ARG A 594 17.74 -23.36 -0.26
C ARG A 594 17.20 -22.70 -1.50
N VAL A 595 17.05 -23.47 -2.57
CA VAL A 595 16.37 -23.05 -3.80
C VAL A 595 15.16 -23.94 -4.03
N ILE A 596 14.08 -23.35 -4.56
CA ILE A 596 13.01 -24.09 -5.21
C ILE A 596 12.85 -23.61 -6.65
N ILE A 597 12.35 -24.48 -7.53
CA ILE A 597 11.86 -24.07 -8.85
C ILE A 597 10.33 -24.12 -8.77
N ASN A 598 9.67 -22.99 -8.99
CA ASN A 598 8.21 -22.83 -8.91
C ASN A 598 7.58 -22.71 -10.31
N ASP A 599 6.39 -23.29 -10.48
CA ASP A 599 5.55 -23.29 -11.67
C ASP A 599 4.13 -22.92 -11.25
N GLN A 600 3.95 -21.62 -11.00
CA GLN A 600 2.77 -20.99 -10.42
C GLN A 600 1.48 -21.32 -11.19
N ASP A 601 1.52 -21.23 -12.52
CA ASP A 601 0.38 -21.50 -13.41
C ASP A 601 -0.22 -22.90 -13.19
N ASN A 602 0.62 -23.89 -12.90
CA ASN A 602 0.23 -25.28 -12.71
C ASN A 602 0.18 -25.72 -11.24
N ARG A 603 0.46 -24.80 -10.29
CA ARG A 603 0.55 -25.08 -8.83
C ARG A 603 1.58 -26.15 -8.46
N ARG A 604 2.72 -26.17 -9.17
CA ARG A 604 3.80 -27.16 -8.97
C ARG A 604 5.10 -26.51 -8.52
N TYR A 605 5.91 -27.25 -7.77
CA TYR A 605 7.29 -26.87 -7.48
C TYR A 605 8.23 -28.09 -7.39
N TRP A 606 9.53 -27.83 -7.46
CA TRP A 606 10.60 -28.80 -7.24
C TRP A 606 11.59 -28.21 -6.22
N ASP A 607 11.92 -28.97 -5.18
CA ASP A 607 12.82 -28.60 -4.09
C ASP A 607 13.99 -29.58 -3.91
N THR A 608 14.03 -30.66 -4.70
CA THR A 608 15.10 -31.66 -4.72
C THR A 608 15.85 -31.68 -6.05
N ALA A 609 17.17 -31.93 -5.96
CA ALA A 609 18.07 -32.10 -7.10
C ALA A 609 18.03 -33.54 -7.65
N SER A 610 18.82 -33.79 -8.71
CA SER A 610 19.07 -35.10 -9.32
C SER A 610 19.40 -36.22 -8.32
N SER A 611 20.13 -35.88 -7.25
CA SER A 611 20.56 -36.78 -6.18
C SER A 611 19.50 -37.09 -5.12
N GLY A 612 18.33 -36.44 -5.18
CA GLY A 612 17.30 -36.49 -4.13
C GLY A 612 17.58 -35.61 -2.90
N ALA A 613 18.77 -35.01 -2.79
CA ALA A 613 19.06 -33.98 -1.80
C ALA A 613 18.31 -32.66 -2.13
N PRO A 614 18.07 -31.77 -1.15
CA PRO A 614 17.51 -30.45 -1.43
C PRO A 614 18.37 -29.63 -2.40
N ILE A 615 17.75 -28.79 -3.23
CA ILE A 615 18.48 -27.88 -4.13
C ILE A 615 19.16 -26.80 -3.27
N MET A 616 20.48 -26.72 -3.34
CA MET A 616 21.28 -25.74 -2.61
C MET A 616 21.35 -24.40 -3.35
N ALA A 617 21.60 -23.32 -2.61
CA ALA A 617 21.86 -21.99 -3.17
C ALA A 617 23.27 -21.86 -3.79
N SER A 618 23.66 -22.83 -4.62
CA SER A 618 24.96 -22.89 -5.32
C SER A 618 24.79 -23.05 -6.83
N ARG A 619 25.70 -22.43 -7.60
CA ARG A 619 25.62 -22.34 -9.06
C ARG A 619 25.51 -23.71 -9.73
N THR A 620 26.25 -24.70 -9.23
CA THR A 620 26.24 -26.07 -9.74
C THR A 620 24.91 -26.79 -9.49
N SER A 621 24.39 -26.76 -8.24
CA SER A 621 23.15 -27.43 -7.87
C SER A 621 21.95 -26.88 -8.67
N ILE A 622 21.92 -25.57 -8.86
CA ILE A 622 20.89 -24.88 -9.66
C ILE A 622 20.96 -25.29 -11.14
N LEU A 623 22.14 -25.17 -11.77
CA LEU A 623 22.31 -25.39 -13.21
C LEU A 623 22.22 -26.87 -13.63
N GLU A 624 22.49 -27.80 -12.73
CA GLU A 624 22.19 -29.23 -12.95
C GLU A 624 20.68 -29.49 -12.94
N THR A 625 19.93 -28.81 -12.05
CA THR A 625 18.52 -29.10 -11.79
C THR A 625 17.57 -28.48 -12.84
N ILE A 626 17.81 -27.23 -13.29
CA ILE A 626 16.91 -26.56 -14.25
C ILE A 626 16.67 -27.37 -15.54
N PRO A 627 17.68 -27.95 -16.23
CA PRO A 627 17.46 -28.81 -17.41
C PRO A 627 16.57 -30.03 -17.17
N LEU A 628 16.50 -30.52 -15.92
CA LEU A 628 15.70 -31.68 -15.55
C LEU A 628 14.23 -31.30 -15.28
N VAL A 629 13.99 -30.08 -14.81
CA VAL A 629 12.64 -29.52 -14.60
C VAL A 629 12.01 -29.03 -15.91
N VAL A 630 12.75 -28.27 -16.71
CA VAL A 630 12.26 -27.63 -17.95
C VAL A 630 12.08 -28.63 -19.11
N ALA A 631 12.61 -29.84 -18.98
CA ALA A 631 12.34 -30.92 -19.91
C ALA A 631 10.82 -31.20 -20.05
N SER A 632 10.39 -31.61 -21.24
CA SER A 632 9.01 -31.98 -21.53
C SER A 632 8.94 -33.44 -21.98
N PRO A 633 8.47 -34.40 -21.15
CA PRO A 633 8.06 -34.25 -19.75
C PRO A 633 9.24 -33.99 -18.79
N SER A 634 8.95 -33.45 -17.60
CA SER A 634 9.96 -33.16 -16.59
C SER A 634 10.59 -34.45 -16.05
N LYS A 635 11.92 -34.48 -15.95
CA LYS A 635 12.68 -35.65 -15.45
C LYS A 635 12.61 -35.79 -13.93
N LEU A 636 12.33 -34.70 -13.21
CA LEU A 636 12.08 -34.69 -11.77
C LEU A 636 10.59 -34.64 -11.47
N SER A 637 10.17 -35.33 -10.42
CA SER A 637 8.78 -35.37 -9.95
C SER A 637 8.39 -34.06 -9.26
N PRO A 638 7.36 -33.33 -9.73
CA PRO A 638 6.87 -32.13 -9.05
C PRO A 638 6.13 -32.46 -7.76
N LYS A 639 6.21 -31.54 -6.79
CA LYS A 639 5.30 -31.43 -5.65
C LYS A 639 4.19 -30.41 -5.98
N SER A 640 3.05 -30.52 -5.30
CA SER A 640 1.91 -29.58 -5.44
C SER A 640 1.93 -28.53 -4.34
N THR A 641 1.62 -27.27 -4.65
CA THR A 641 1.45 -26.19 -3.64
C THR A 641 0.04 -26.18 -3.02
N ILE A 642 -0.85 -27.08 -3.43
CA ILE A 642 -2.26 -27.15 -3.01
C ILE A 642 -2.64 -28.56 -2.56
N GLY A 643 -3.71 -28.69 -1.77
CA GLY A 643 -4.16 -29.96 -1.21
C GLY A 643 -4.52 -31.00 -2.28
N THR A 644 -4.55 -32.29 -1.93
CA THR A 644 -4.86 -33.37 -2.89
C THR A 644 -6.25 -33.23 -3.53
N PHE A 645 -7.24 -32.83 -2.75
CA PHE A 645 -8.61 -32.56 -3.24
C PHE A 645 -8.66 -31.32 -4.14
N GLU A 646 -7.96 -30.24 -3.78
CA GLU A 646 -7.85 -29.02 -4.58
C GLU A 646 -7.12 -29.28 -5.90
N THR A 647 -6.09 -30.12 -5.87
CA THR A 647 -5.34 -30.59 -7.05
C THR A 647 -6.29 -31.30 -8.03
N ILE A 648 -7.18 -32.16 -7.53
CA ILE A 648 -8.20 -32.83 -8.36
C ILE A 648 -9.18 -31.82 -8.96
N LEU A 649 -9.66 -30.86 -8.17
CA LEU A 649 -10.56 -29.80 -8.66
C LEU A 649 -9.88 -28.86 -9.68
N PHE A 650 -8.59 -28.58 -9.50
CA PHE A 650 -7.79 -27.78 -10.42
C PHE A 650 -7.62 -28.50 -11.77
N PHE A 651 -7.20 -29.77 -11.77
CA PHE A 651 -7.13 -30.57 -12.99
C PHE A 651 -8.49 -30.76 -13.65
N ALA A 652 -9.58 -30.94 -12.88
CA ALA A 652 -10.94 -31.02 -13.41
C ALA A 652 -11.35 -29.74 -14.15
N ARG A 653 -11.10 -28.55 -13.56
CA ARG A 653 -11.35 -27.25 -14.20
C ARG A 653 -10.47 -27.03 -15.43
N SER A 654 -9.20 -27.37 -15.35
CA SER A 654 -8.25 -27.24 -16.47
C SER A 654 -8.63 -28.13 -17.66
N LEU A 655 -9.01 -29.40 -17.41
CA LEU A 655 -9.50 -30.31 -18.43
C LEU A 655 -10.86 -29.89 -19.02
N LEU A 656 -11.77 -29.35 -18.21
CA LEU A 656 -13.04 -28.81 -18.70
C LEU A 656 -12.82 -27.60 -19.64
N GLY A 657 -11.85 -26.73 -19.34
CA GLY A 657 -11.51 -25.58 -20.18
C GLY A 657 -10.76 -25.94 -21.47
N SER A 658 -9.79 -26.85 -21.40
CA SER A 658 -8.94 -27.22 -22.55
C SER A 658 -9.56 -28.31 -23.44
N HIS A 659 -10.17 -29.33 -22.83
CA HIS A 659 -10.64 -30.55 -23.51
C HIS A 659 -12.00 -31.02 -22.93
N PRO A 660 -13.08 -30.22 -23.06
CA PRO A 660 -14.38 -30.51 -22.41
C PRO A 660 -14.96 -31.88 -22.75
N ILE A 661 -14.81 -32.35 -23.99
CA ILE A 661 -15.27 -33.68 -24.42
C ILE A 661 -14.55 -34.79 -23.64
N LEU A 662 -13.23 -34.66 -23.47
CA LEU A 662 -12.39 -35.64 -22.77
C LEU A 662 -12.69 -35.63 -21.28
N PHE A 663 -12.94 -34.46 -20.69
CA PHE A 663 -13.44 -34.33 -19.31
C PHE A 663 -14.76 -35.08 -19.11
N PHE A 664 -15.76 -34.91 -19.98
CA PHE A 664 -17.04 -35.63 -19.85
C PHE A 664 -16.90 -37.15 -20.08
N ILE A 665 -15.99 -37.60 -20.95
CA ILE A 665 -15.68 -39.03 -21.11
C ILE A 665 -15.07 -39.62 -19.83
N ILE A 666 -14.09 -38.95 -19.22
CA ILE A 666 -13.49 -39.38 -17.94
C ILE A 666 -14.55 -39.38 -16.83
N LEU A 667 -15.36 -38.32 -16.71
CA LEU A 667 -16.42 -38.23 -15.71
C LEU A 667 -17.44 -39.35 -15.87
N GLY A 668 -17.88 -39.64 -17.11
CA GLY A 668 -18.77 -40.75 -17.42
C GLY A 668 -18.17 -42.11 -17.07
N ALA A 669 -16.89 -42.33 -17.36
CA ALA A 669 -16.18 -43.55 -16.99
C ALA A 669 -16.05 -43.73 -15.47
N VAL A 670 -15.72 -42.66 -14.73
CA VAL A 670 -15.65 -42.67 -13.26
C VAL A 670 -17.02 -42.97 -12.64
N VAL A 671 -18.10 -42.37 -13.14
CA VAL A 671 -19.47 -42.65 -12.70
C VAL A 671 -19.91 -44.10 -13.04
N ALA A 672 -19.54 -44.61 -14.22
CA ALA A 672 -19.80 -46.00 -14.59
C ALA A 672 -19.08 -46.99 -13.66
N VAL A 673 -17.79 -46.76 -13.38
CA VAL A 673 -17.02 -47.57 -12.41
C VAL A 673 -17.62 -47.48 -11.01
N ALA A 674 -17.94 -46.26 -10.53
CA ALA A 674 -18.52 -46.06 -9.20
C ALA A 674 -19.87 -46.77 -9.04
N THR A 675 -20.75 -46.71 -10.04
CA THR A 675 -22.06 -47.41 -9.99
C THR A 675 -21.93 -48.94 -10.07
N VAL A 676 -20.95 -49.46 -10.82
CA VAL A 676 -20.65 -50.91 -10.85
C VAL A 676 -20.11 -51.40 -9.50
N PHE A 677 -19.10 -50.72 -8.93
CA PHE A 677 -18.53 -51.10 -7.63
C PHE A 677 -19.52 -50.89 -6.47
N GLY A 678 -20.32 -49.82 -6.49
CA GLY A 678 -21.37 -49.58 -5.50
C GLY A 678 -22.43 -50.69 -5.49
N ARG A 679 -22.93 -51.09 -6.67
CA ARG A 679 -23.82 -52.25 -6.83
C ARG A 679 -23.16 -53.56 -6.37
N GLY A 680 -21.88 -53.74 -6.65
CA GLY A 680 -21.10 -54.90 -6.18
C GLY A 680 -20.98 -54.99 -4.65
N ARG A 681 -20.85 -53.85 -3.96
CA ARG A 681 -20.76 -53.78 -2.50
C ARG A 681 -22.11 -54.05 -1.81
N LEU A 682 -23.18 -53.42 -2.30
CA LEU A 682 -24.56 -53.65 -1.83
C LEU A 682 -24.99 -55.12 -1.98
N ARG A 683 -24.56 -55.80 -3.06
CA ARG A 683 -24.90 -57.21 -3.31
C ARG A 683 -24.09 -58.21 -2.47
N ARG A 684 -23.16 -57.76 -1.62
CA ARG A 684 -22.40 -58.61 -0.68
C ARG A 684 -22.85 -58.49 0.78
N SER A 685 -23.61 -57.47 1.17
CA SER A 685 -24.16 -57.36 2.53
C SER A 685 -25.47 -58.15 2.72
N SER A 686 -26.14 -58.57 1.65
CA SER A 686 -27.41 -59.32 1.71
C SER A 686 -27.26 -60.84 1.92
N ALA A 687 -26.14 -61.31 2.46
CA ALA A 687 -25.74 -62.73 2.45
C ALA A 687 -25.35 -63.31 3.83
N ARG A 688 -25.87 -62.74 4.93
CA ARG A 688 -25.94 -63.42 6.24
C ARG A 688 -27.12 -62.84 7.04
N GLY A 689 -28.07 -63.70 7.43
CA GLY A 689 -29.31 -63.31 8.12
C GLY A 689 -29.25 -63.47 9.64
N GLY A 690 -30.24 -62.89 10.34
CA GLY A 690 -30.33 -62.79 11.81
C GLY A 690 -30.69 -61.36 12.23
N ILE A 691 -31.90 -60.89 11.96
CA ILE A 691 -33.08 -61.00 12.83
C ILE A 691 -32.91 -60.27 14.18
N ILE A 692 -33.48 -59.06 14.23
CA ILE A 692 -34.09 -58.37 15.38
C ILE A 692 -33.42 -58.59 16.76
N GLY A 693 -32.60 -57.61 17.18
CA GLY A 693 -32.19 -57.40 18.57
C GLY A 693 -32.15 -55.89 18.88
N ASN A 694 -32.90 -55.44 19.88
CA ASN A 694 -33.00 -54.03 20.26
C ASN A 694 -32.13 -53.72 21.47
N THR A 695 -30.97 -53.09 21.26
CA THR A 695 -30.21 -52.41 22.32
C THR A 695 -29.49 -51.17 21.82
N THR A 696 -29.55 -50.13 22.65
CA THR A 696 -28.88 -48.83 22.55
C THR A 696 -27.35 -48.93 22.44
N THR A 697 -26.72 -48.15 21.53
CA THR A 697 -25.53 -47.29 21.77
C THR A 697 -25.05 -46.59 20.48
N ASN A 698 -24.17 -45.59 20.62
CA ASN A 698 -23.64 -44.78 19.52
C ASN A 698 -22.72 -45.57 18.57
N ASN A 699 -22.88 -45.38 17.24
CA ASN A 699 -21.86 -44.74 16.41
C ASN A 699 -22.32 -44.60 14.94
N GLY A 700 -22.56 -43.36 14.50
CA GLY A 700 -22.70 -43.00 13.09
C GLY A 700 -21.51 -42.15 12.65
N GLY A 701 -20.54 -42.75 11.96
CA GLY A 701 -19.26 -42.09 11.64
C GLY A 701 -18.62 -42.60 10.36
N PHE A 702 -19.25 -42.39 9.20
CA PHE A 702 -18.73 -42.83 7.90
C PHE A 702 -17.77 -41.81 7.24
N PHE A 703 -16.97 -41.12 8.06
CA PHE A 703 -15.91 -40.20 7.64
C PHE A 703 -14.70 -40.35 8.55
N HIS A 704 -13.70 -41.12 8.13
CA HIS A 704 -12.36 -40.99 8.67
C HIS A 704 -11.69 -39.77 8.02
N LEU A 705 -11.65 -38.67 8.76
CA LEU A 705 -10.61 -37.67 8.59
C LEU A 705 -9.33 -38.24 9.21
N ASP A 706 -8.27 -38.40 8.41
CA ASP A 706 -6.96 -38.78 8.96
C ASP A 706 -6.42 -37.62 9.81
N GLY A 707 -6.37 -37.86 11.12
CA GLY A 707 -5.91 -36.87 12.08
C GLY A 707 -4.39 -36.67 12.01
N LYS A 708 -3.97 -35.56 11.39
CA LYS A 708 -2.78 -34.85 11.86
C LYS A 708 -3.19 -33.94 13.00
N GLU A 709 -2.69 -34.21 14.22
CA GLU A 709 -2.33 -33.30 15.32
C GLU A 709 -1.89 -34.20 16.51
N GLY A 710 -1.02 -33.69 17.40
CA GLY A 710 -0.32 -34.48 18.43
C GLY A 710 0.96 -35.16 17.89
N PHE A 711 2.19 -34.74 18.22
CA PHE A 711 2.67 -33.89 19.33
C PHE A 711 2.46 -34.49 20.74
N LEU A 712 3.43 -34.21 21.62
CA LEU A 712 3.54 -34.67 23.01
C LEU A 712 3.80 -36.18 23.22
N ASN A 713 5.05 -36.59 23.02
CA ASN A 713 5.64 -37.67 23.83
C ASN A 713 6.82 -37.10 24.64
N GLY A 714 6.50 -36.49 25.78
CA GLY A 714 7.48 -35.91 26.70
C GLY A 714 7.99 -36.96 27.68
N GLY A 715 9.28 -37.31 27.59
CA GLY A 715 9.92 -38.19 28.55
C GLY A 715 10.33 -37.43 29.82
N SER A 716 9.77 -37.80 30.97
CA SER A 716 10.30 -37.46 32.29
C SER A 716 10.07 -38.61 33.26
N THR A 717 11.12 -39.39 33.51
CA THR A 717 11.21 -40.30 34.67
C THR A 717 11.47 -39.49 35.95
N ASP A 718 11.55 -40.21 37.07
CA ASP A 718 12.22 -39.82 38.31
C ASP A 718 11.46 -38.88 39.28
N LYS A 719 10.76 -39.53 40.21
CA LYS A 719 11.07 -39.40 41.65
C LYS A 719 11.78 -40.71 42.04
N VAL A 720 13.01 -40.69 42.56
CA VAL A 720 13.32 -40.46 43.97
C VAL A 720 12.53 -41.42 44.87
N ASP A 721 13.13 -42.57 45.17
CA ASP A 721 14.01 -42.66 46.35
C ASP A 721 15.48 -42.55 45.89
#